data_AF-A0A1W9GCE2-F1
#
_entry.id   AF-A0A1W9GCE2-F1
#
_cell.length_a   1.000
_cell.length_b   1.000
_cell.length_c   1.000
_cell.angle_alpha   90.00
_cell.angle_beta   90.00
_cell.angle_gamma   90.00
#
_symmetry.space_group_name_H-M   'P 1'
#
loop_
_entity.id
_entity.type
_entity.pdbx_description
1 polymer ?
#
loop_
_entity_poly.entity_id
_entity_poly.type
_entity_poly.pdbx_seq_one_letter_code
_entity_poly.pdbx_strand_id
1 'polypeptide(L)'
;MNCNSRTPVDRYIAVNEAIRAAFNFGQKDPPVLGISRVASLFNAAQYARAAYDLRSSGGVVSDPKLVESYFSDVPKPFFLAELDARKLRHLVELYGPDIMRANIISANLLETADYRPLVTGGACILETWATRLLDKPILKNSPGLRREVLHALLHNAPYYSHVTGTMIAGSNVEYSLMYDETFPWFLAVYDLGKKPGLTLKEWNVGMAEEMCKQFYDEIYAATQRRSTMVSDNGVQILRLPFADLQLEKEGHLKSWFLEYGVTLPPEFRKFLPTHYDGDSFLGSHVRYTYVGPQILKIVKERIAALGVDSDKFDFHVRTKQDDHLTEGKRINRILLQGIQKEDKGFLSKYSNICDLAIYFWHMQSWHKHQNGFIGFTDLSFKGNIVHDTINLATGSNGGPKNEEDLWDLLNSPLRLHKGNVDQHFGYLDRYIRPVYIYEEIASQIIGLEKSIQRLKMKIETISLHAQERQLIKTILEEFVREKVTGVKKTITIHSSSTGVVFKNKKVGEELKKHLRNLEKRYGKRNGVANVSCSFEFFTRLSDELTVDVDGEAIRISLPMEEKYSDLLKLLANELNNEVIEYEHQANTEKVTLAQLQKEDEQIIKHVHDISVHEIDLSITKPTLFPLRDNMVFGHAVQLSFDSNISDFIVEAQRIEESNYPLEQKRRHLVQAMQQILPIIKTYIQIMMGITNPALPPHFNRKTYQPILH
;
A
#
# COMPACT_ATOMS: atom_id res chain seq x y z
N MET A 1 -13.94 23.34 25.68
CA MET A 1 -15.39 23.16 25.45
C MET A 1 -15.60 21.70 25.06
N ASN A 2 -16.26 20.93 25.92
CA ASN A 2 -16.44 19.48 25.79
C ASN A 2 -17.58 19.15 24.83
N CYS A 3 -17.26 18.66 23.63
CA CYS A 3 -18.23 18.08 22.69
C CYS A 3 -18.27 16.56 22.84
N ASN A 4 -18.73 16.05 23.99
CA ASN A 4 -18.84 14.60 24.24
C ASN A 4 -20.28 14.17 24.50
N SER A 5 -21.13 14.32 23.49
CA SER A 5 -22.37 13.54 23.39
C SER A 5 -22.57 13.08 21.95
N ARG A 6 -21.58 12.37 21.41
CA ARG A 6 -21.77 11.57 20.20
C ARG A 6 -22.63 10.38 20.60
N THR A 7 -23.76 10.19 19.94
CA THR A 7 -24.53 8.94 20.10
C THR A 7 -23.64 7.75 19.70
N PRO A 8 -23.93 6.52 20.16
CA PRO A 8 -23.20 5.34 19.68
C PRO A 8 -23.10 5.34 18.15
N VAL A 9 -24.21 5.58 17.44
CA VAL A 9 -24.24 5.67 15.97
C VAL A 9 -23.21 6.67 15.41
N ASP A 10 -23.08 7.88 15.97
CA ASP A 10 -22.10 8.87 15.52
C ASP A 10 -20.65 8.40 15.69
N ARG A 11 -20.39 7.63 16.74
CA ARG A 11 -19.07 7.02 16.96
C ARG A 11 -18.79 5.94 15.92
N TYR A 12 -19.75 5.05 15.65
CA TYR A 12 -19.60 4.01 14.62
C TYR A 12 -19.34 4.62 13.24
N ILE A 13 -20.09 5.67 12.88
CA ILE A 13 -19.89 6.40 11.63
C ILE A 13 -18.48 6.96 11.58
N ALA A 14 -18.04 7.67 12.62
CA ALA A 14 -16.71 8.28 12.64
C ALA A 14 -15.57 7.25 12.51
N VAL A 15 -15.70 6.08 13.15
CA VAL A 15 -14.70 5.00 13.05
C VAL A 15 -14.67 4.41 11.65
N ASN A 16 -15.84 4.08 11.07
CA ASN A 16 -15.95 3.54 9.72
C ASN A 16 -15.44 4.55 8.67
N GLU A 17 -15.72 5.85 8.84
CA GLU A 17 -15.17 6.92 8.01
C GLU A 17 -13.65 7.01 8.13
N ALA A 18 -13.09 6.90 9.34
CA ALA A 18 -11.64 6.92 9.56
C ALA A 18 -10.96 5.71 8.90
N ILE A 19 -11.52 4.49 9.06
CA ILE A 19 -11.07 3.27 8.39
C ILE A 19 -11.07 3.49 6.87
N ARG A 20 -12.18 3.97 6.32
CA ARG A 20 -12.29 4.26 4.89
C ARG A 20 -11.30 5.31 4.44
N ALA A 21 -11.12 6.41 5.16
CA ALA A 21 -10.21 7.48 4.78
C ALA A 21 -8.76 6.99 4.72
N ALA A 22 -8.32 6.24 5.74
CA ALA A 22 -7.00 5.62 5.77
C ALA A 22 -6.78 4.64 4.60
N PHE A 23 -7.80 3.84 4.26
CA PHE A 23 -7.69 2.80 3.23
C PHE A 23 -8.06 3.26 1.80
N ASN A 24 -8.70 4.42 1.62
CA ASN A 24 -9.09 4.98 0.32
C ASN A 24 -8.09 6.01 -0.24
N PHE A 25 -6.93 6.20 0.39
CA PHE A 25 -5.94 7.20 -0.04
C PHE A 25 -5.29 6.81 -1.38
N GLY A 26 -5.92 7.20 -2.50
CA GLY A 26 -5.43 6.93 -3.86
C GLY A 26 -6.22 7.59 -4.99
N GLN A 27 -7.29 8.35 -4.71
CA GLN A 27 -8.08 8.99 -5.78
C GLN A 27 -7.45 10.28 -6.35
N LYS A 28 -6.40 10.85 -5.73
CA LYS A 28 -5.87 12.16 -6.14
C LYS A 28 -4.54 12.16 -6.91
N ASP A 29 -3.78 11.07 -6.92
CA ASP A 29 -2.54 10.95 -7.71
C ASP A 29 -2.32 9.50 -8.22
N PRO A 30 -2.79 9.17 -9.43
CA PRO A 30 -2.58 7.85 -10.05
C PRO A 30 -1.12 7.46 -10.40
N PRO A 31 -0.15 8.38 -10.66
CA PRO A 31 1.14 7.98 -11.22
C PRO A 31 2.24 7.72 -10.18
N VAL A 32 2.03 8.06 -8.91
CA VAL A 32 2.98 7.78 -7.82
C VAL A 32 2.31 6.81 -6.86
N LEU A 33 2.87 5.60 -6.74
CA LEU A 33 2.46 4.46 -5.91
C LEU A 33 1.69 3.38 -6.69
N GLY A 34 2.24 2.17 -6.64
CA GLY A 34 1.49 0.96 -6.98
C GLY A 34 0.15 0.99 -6.26
N ILE A 35 -0.93 0.84 -7.04
CA ILE A 35 -2.31 0.87 -6.57
C ILE A 35 -2.41 -0.07 -5.37
N SER A 36 -2.59 0.48 -4.16
CA SER A 36 -2.83 -0.29 -2.96
C SER A 36 -3.96 -1.29 -3.24
N ARG A 37 -3.71 -2.60 -3.04
CA ARG A 37 -4.73 -3.64 -3.23
C ARG A 37 -5.97 -3.37 -2.39
N VAL A 38 -5.84 -2.81 -1.20
CA VAL A 38 -6.97 -2.41 -0.35
C VAL A 38 -7.83 -1.34 -1.03
N ALA A 39 -7.22 -0.26 -1.55
CA ALA A 39 -7.94 0.72 -2.35
C ALA A 39 -8.56 0.09 -3.62
N SER A 40 -7.89 -0.91 -4.22
CA SER A 40 -8.44 -1.67 -5.34
C SER A 40 -9.65 -2.54 -4.97
N LEU A 41 -9.74 -3.02 -3.72
CA LEU A 41 -10.88 -3.80 -3.21
C LEU A 41 -12.08 -2.91 -2.90
N PHE A 42 -11.86 -1.73 -2.32
CA PHE A 42 -12.91 -0.71 -2.18
C PHE A 42 -13.43 -0.25 -3.54
N ASN A 43 -12.53 0.00 -4.50
CA ASN A 43 -12.90 0.28 -5.88
C ASN A 43 -13.61 -0.93 -6.51
N ALA A 44 -13.18 -2.16 -6.22
CA ALA A 44 -13.80 -3.36 -6.77
C ALA A 44 -15.25 -3.50 -6.33
N ALA A 45 -15.55 -3.24 -5.05
CA ALA A 45 -16.91 -3.18 -4.54
C ALA A 45 -17.76 -2.10 -5.22
N GLN A 46 -17.19 -0.92 -5.47
CA GLN A 46 -17.89 0.19 -6.15
C GLN A 46 -18.17 -0.18 -7.60
N TYR A 47 -17.19 -0.76 -8.28
CA TYR A 47 -17.30 -1.25 -9.64
C TYR A 47 -18.28 -2.41 -9.73
N ALA A 48 -18.31 -3.32 -8.75
CA ALA A 48 -19.27 -4.42 -8.66
C ALA A 48 -20.70 -3.88 -8.59
N ARG A 49 -20.94 -2.91 -7.71
CA ARG A 49 -22.24 -2.26 -7.59
C ARG A 49 -22.64 -1.52 -8.86
N ALA A 50 -21.73 -0.74 -9.45
CA ALA A 50 -22.01 -0.01 -10.68
C ALA A 50 -22.36 -0.95 -11.84
N ALA A 51 -21.64 -2.07 -11.96
CA ALA A 51 -21.97 -3.12 -12.92
C ALA A 51 -23.32 -3.80 -12.62
N TYR A 52 -23.65 -4.02 -11.34
CA TYR A 52 -24.96 -4.55 -10.92
C TYR A 52 -26.09 -3.60 -11.35
N ASP A 53 -25.97 -2.32 -11.02
CA ASP A 53 -26.99 -1.30 -11.31
C ASP A 53 -27.18 -1.11 -12.82
N LEU A 54 -26.07 -1.02 -13.58
CA LEU A 54 -26.10 -0.95 -15.04
C LEU A 54 -26.83 -2.16 -15.65
N ARG A 55 -26.47 -3.38 -15.24
CA ARG A 55 -27.08 -4.60 -15.78
C ARG A 55 -28.55 -4.74 -15.38
N SER A 56 -28.88 -4.41 -14.14
CA SER A 56 -30.26 -4.45 -13.64
C SER A 56 -31.17 -3.44 -14.35
N SER A 57 -30.60 -2.34 -14.85
CA SER A 57 -31.31 -1.36 -15.69
C SER A 57 -31.40 -1.74 -17.18
N GLY A 58 -30.90 -2.92 -17.58
CA GLY A 58 -30.85 -3.37 -18.97
C GLY A 58 -29.69 -2.78 -19.80
N GLY A 59 -28.76 -2.07 -19.15
CA GLY A 59 -27.57 -1.51 -19.77
C GLY A 59 -26.46 -2.54 -20.01
N VAL A 60 -25.57 -2.21 -20.95
CA VAL A 60 -24.37 -3.01 -21.27
C VAL A 60 -23.19 -2.47 -20.46
N VAL A 61 -22.46 -3.35 -19.77
CA VAL A 61 -21.25 -2.99 -19.02
C VAL A 61 -20.03 -3.16 -19.93
N SER A 62 -19.53 -2.06 -20.49
CA SER A 62 -18.42 -2.08 -21.46
C SER A 62 -17.03 -1.77 -20.88
N ASP A 63 -16.94 -1.22 -19.67
CA ASP A 63 -15.66 -0.88 -19.02
C ASP A 63 -14.97 -2.14 -18.45
N PRO A 64 -13.76 -2.50 -18.90
CA PRO A 64 -13.01 -3.63 -18.37
C PRO A 64 -12.82 -3.61 -16.84
N LYS A 65 -12.70 -2.44 -16.21
CA LYS A 65 -12.54 -2.32 -14.74
C LYS A 65 -13.82 -2.73 -14.00
N LEU A 66 -14.98 -2.41 -14.57
CA LEU A 66 -16.28 -2.87 -14.08
C LEU A 66 -16.44 -4.39 -14.26
N VAL A 67 -15.93 -4.91 -15.38
CA VAL A 67 -15.98 -6.33 -15.70
C VAL A 67 -15.13 -7.18 -14.76
N GLU A 68 -13.94 -6.70 -14.40
CA GLU A 68 -13.01 -7.46 -13.55
C GLU A 68 -13.43 -7.50 -12.08
N SER A 69 -14.27 -6.56 -11.66
CA SER A 69 -14.62 -6.33 -10.26
C SER A 69 -15.99 -6.85 -9.85
N TYR A 70 -16.77 -7.39 -10.79
CA TYR A 70 -18.16 -7.75 -10.55
C TYR A 70 -18.32 -9.07 -9.80
N PHE A 71 -19.20 -9.16 -8.82
CA PHE A 71 -19.36 -10.34 -7.97
C PHE A 71 -20.65 -11.07 -8.31
N SER A 72 -20.53 -12.34 -8.69
CA SER A 72 -21.65 -13.15 -9.14
C SER A 72 -22.47 -13.76 -8.00
N ASP A 73 -21.90 -13.88 -6.80
CA ASP A 73 -22.46 -14.73 -5.75
C ASP A 73 -23.07 -13.92 -4.60
N VAL A 74 -23.22 -12.59 -4.77
CA VAL A 74 -23.69 -11.68 -3.72
C VAL A 74 -24.81 -10.77 -4.25
N PRO A 75 -25.91 -10.55 -3.49
CA PRO A 75 -26.98 -9.62 -3.89
C PRO A 75 -26.50 -8.17 -3.93
N LYS A 76 -27.32 -7.24 -4.47
CA LYS A 76 -26.98 -5.82 -4.61
C LYS A 76 -26.32 -5.27 -3.33
N PRO A 77 -25.03 -4.90 -3.36
CA PRO A 77 -24.34 -4.40 -2.19
C PRO A 77 -24.62 -2.91 -1.94
N PHE A 78 -24.73 -2.52 -0.68
CA PHE A 78 -24.72 -1.15 -0.18
C PHE A 78 -23.48 -0.93 0.69
N PHE A 79 -22.90 0.26 0.64
CA PHE A 79 -21.81 0.58 1.54
C PHE A 79 -22.34 0.98 2.91
N LEU A 80 -21.71 0.50 3.99
CA LEU A 80 -22.11 0.83 5.37
C LEU A 80 -22.26 2.34 5.61
N ALA A 81 -21.32 3.17 5.12
CA ALA A 81 -21.39 4.64 5.33
C ALA A 81 -22.50 5.36 4.53
N GLU A 82 -23.16 4.69 3.60
CA GLU A 82 -24.28 5.29 2.84
C GLU A 82 -25.63 5.05 3.53
N LEU A 83 -25.65 4.22 4.58
CA LEU A 83 -26.85 3.88 5.29
C LEU A 83 -27.29 5.04 6.18
N ASP A 84 -28.59 5.29 6.22
CA ASP A 84 -29.16 6.26 7.15
C ASP A 84 -28.98 5.81 8.61
N ALA A 85 -29.13 6.77 9.54
CA ALA A 85 -28.92 6.53 10.97
C ALA A 85 -29.84 5.45 11.56
N ARG A 86 -31.03 5.22 10.96
CA ARG A 86 -31.96 4.19 11.43
C ARG A 86 -31.45 2.80 11.04
N LYS A 87 -31.06 2.60 9.77
CA LYS A 87 -30.49 1.35 9.28
C LYS A 87 -29.18 1.02 10.00
N LEU A 88 -28.32 2.01 10.21
CA LEU A 88 -27.08 1.84 10.96
C LEU A 88 -27.34 1.39 12.40
N ARG A 89 -28.26 2.06 13.10
CA ARG A 89 -28.62 1.67 14.46
C ARG A 89 -29.14 0.24 14.52
N HIS A 90 -30.01 -0.14 13.59
CA HIS A 90 -30.52 -1.50 13.51
C HIS A 90 -29.40 -2.53 13.29
N LEU A 91 -28.44 -2.26 12.41
CA LEU A 91 -27.29 -3.14 12.21
C LEU A 91 -26.40 -3.22 13.45
N VAL A 92 -26.21 -2.12 14.17
CA VAL A 92 -25.49 -2.11 15.46
C VAL A 92 -26.24 -2.93 16.51
N GLU A 93 -27.57 -2.87 16.54
CA GLU A 93 -28.41 -3.68 17.42
C GLU A 93 -28.34 -5.17 17.06
N LEU A 94 -28.22 -5.53 15.78
CA LEU A 94 -28.11 -6.93 15.35
C LEU A 94 -26.71 -7.51 15.55
N TYR A 95 -25.68 -6.77 15.15
CA TYR A 95 -24.32 -7.28 15.01
C TYR A 95 -23.35 -6.75 16.07
N GLY A 96 -23.73 -5.73 16.82
CA GLY A 96 -22.87 -5.16 17.84
C GLY A 96 -21.69 -4.36 17.30
N PRO A 97 -20.66 -4.15 18.13
CA PRO A 97 -19.51 -3.32 17.79
C PRO A 97 -18.62 -3.89 16.68
N ASP A 98 -18.65 -5.20 16.40
CA ASP A 98 -17.83 -5.80 15.34
C ASP A 98 -18.32 -5.43 13.92
N ILE A 99 -19.54 -4.90 13.77
CA ILE A 99 -20.04 -4.38 12.49
C ILE A 99 -19.24 -3.16 11.99
N MET A 100 -18.42 -2.52 12.85
CA MET A 100 -17.52 -1.43 12.44
C MET A 100 -16.50 -1.84 11.37
N ARG A 101 -16.21 -3.15 11.24
CA ARG A 101 -15.31 -3.68 10.21
C ARG A 101 -16.00 -3.86 8.85
N ALA A 102 -17.33 -3.81 8.82
CA ALA A 102 -18.10 -4.04 7.60
C ALA A 102 -17.98 -2.86 6.63
N ASN A 103 -17.67 -3.18 5.38
CA ASN A 103 -17.67 -2.21 4.29
C ASN A 103 -18.95 -2.27 3.48
N ILE A 104 -19.45 -3.48 3.26
CA ILE A 104 -20.52 -3.79 2.32
C ILE A 104 -21.60 -4.61 3.01
N ILE A 105 -22.86 -4.31 2.71
CA ILE A 105 -24.03 -5.01 3.20
C ILE A 105 -25.01 -5.24 2.05
N SER A 106 -25.50 -6.46 1.92
CA SER A 106 -26.51 -6.83 0.92
C SER A 106 -27.84 -6.08 1.12
N ALA A 107 -28.47 -5.70 0.00
CA ALA A 107 -29.82 -5.14 -0.06
C ALA A 107 -30.85 -6.00 0.67
N ASN A 108 -30.79 -7.32 0.49
CA ASN A 108 -31.71 -8.26 1.14
C ASN A 108 -31.70 -8.09 2.67
N LEU A 109 -30.53 -7.81 3.28
CA LEU A 109 -30.45 -7.62 4.74
C LEU A 109 -31.13 -6.31 5.18
N LEU A 110 -31.17 -5.29 4.32
CA LEU A 110 -31.67 -3.96 4.65
C LEU A 110 -33.16 -3.76 4.36
N GLU A 111 -33.75 -4.59 3.51
CA GLU A 111 -35.11 -4.41 2.99
C GLU A 111 -36.21 -4.99 3.89
N THR A 112 -35.86 -5.76 4.92
CA THR A 112 -36.85 -6.37 5.81
C THR A 112 -36.56 -6.00 7.25
N ALA A 113 -37.55 -5.38 7.89
CA ALA A 113 -37.35 -4.61 9.11
C ALA A 113 -37.22 -5.47 10.40
N ASP A 114 -37.55 -6.76 10.36
CA ASP A 114 -37.66 -7.63 11.54
C ASP A 114 -36.95 -8.99 11.31
N TYR A 115 -35.70 -8.97 10.85
CA TYR A 115 -34.93 -10.21 10.72
C TYR A 115 -34.25 -10.63 12.01
N ARG A 116 -34.21 -11.94 12.22
CA ARG A 116 -33.42 -12.60 13.25
C ARG A 116 -32.33 -13.42 12.57
N PRO A 117 -31.14 -12.83 12.37
CA PRO A 117 -30.10 -13.41 11.55
C PRO A 117 -29.43 -14.60 12.25
N LEU A 118 -29.29 -15.71 11.53
CA LEU A 118 -28.27 -16.71 11.79
C LEU A 118 -27.00 -16.27 11.06
N VAL A 119 -26.08 -15.69 11.81
CA VAL A 119 -24.77 -15.27 11.30
C VAL A 119 -23.92 -16.49 11.03
N THR A 120 -23.35 -16.59 9.83
CA THR A 120 -22.50 -17.70 9.42
C THR A 120 -21.18 -17.24 8.84
N GLY A 121 -20.12 -18.02 9.09
CA GLY A 121 -18.77 -17.80 8.55
C GLY A 121 -17.99 -19.09 8.27
N GLY A 122 -16.73 -18.93 7.90
CA GLY A 122 -15.83 -20.04 7.56
C GLY A 122 -14.45 -19.53 7.16
N ALA A 123 -13.43 -20.34 7.43
CA ALA A 123 -12.03 -20.04 7.13
C ALA A 123 -11.51 -20.99 6.06
N CYS A 124 -10.75 -20.48 5.10
CA CYS A 124 -10.02 -21.33 4.15
C CYS A 124 -8.83 -21.97 4.87
N ILE A 125 -8.58 -23.26 4.61
CA ILE A 125 -7.41 -23.92 5.20
C ILE A 125 -6.08 -23.35 4.68
N LEU A 126 -6.08 -23.02 3.39
CA LEU A 126 -5.00 -22.36 2.69
C LEU A 126 -5.54 -21.04 2.13
N GLU A 127 -5.13 -19.94 2.75
CA GLU A 127 -5.38 -18.61 2.22
C GLU A 127 -4.72 -18.42 0.85
N THR A 128 -5.16 -17.40 0.12
CA THR A 128 -4.76 -17.12 -1.25
C THR A 128 -3.25 -17.06 -1.45
N TRP A 129 -2.50 -16.43 -0.54
CA TRP A 129 -1.04 -16.40 -0.61
C TRP A 129 -0.41 -17.80 -0.51
N ALA A 130 -0.93 -18.70 0.34
CA ALA A 130 -0.39 -20.03 0.59
C ALA A 130 -0.58 -20.91 -0.64
N THR A 131 -1.76 -20.84 -1.26
CA THR A 131 -2.04 -21.50 -2.54
C THR A 131 -1.08 -20.98 -3.62
N ARG A 132 -0.89 -19.66 -3.72
CA ARG A 132 0.06 -19.08 -4.69
C ARG A 132 1.53 -19.43 -4.38
N LEU A 133 1.89 -19.62 -3.11
CA LEU A 133 3.22 -20.06 -2.67
C LEU A 133 3.45 -21.50 -3.10
N LEU A 134 2.54 -22.40 -2.76
CA LEU A 134 2.55 -23.83 -3.13
C LEU A 134 2.55 -24.04 -4.66
N ASP A 135 2.16 -23.02 -5.43
CA ASP A 135 2.18 -23.00 -6.88
C ASP A 135 3.48 -22.48 -7.51
N LYS A 136 4.46 -22.04 -6.71
CA LYS A 136 5.75 -21.54 -7.23
C LYS A 136 6.62 -22.67 -7.78
N PRO A 137 7.47 -22.38 -8.80
CA PRO A 137 8.33 -23.39 -9.43
C PRO A 137 9.20 -24.17 -8.44
N ILE A 138 9.77 -23.50 -7.43
CA ILE A 138 10.61 -24.15 -6.40
C ILE A 138 9.87 -25.26 -5.64
N LEU A 139 8.56 -25.10 -5.38
CA LEU A 139 7.73 -26.11 -4.71
C LEU A 139 7.11 -27.10 -5.69
N LYS A 140 6.64 -26.63 -6.86
CA LYS A 140 6.10 -27.52 -7.91
C LYS A 140 7.11 -28.55 -8.40
N ASN A 141 8.37 -28.15 -8.51
CA ASN A 141 9.45 -29.03 -8.98
C ASN A 141 10.03 -29.90 -7.86
N SER A 142 9.67 -29.64 -6.59
CA SER A 142 10.19 -30.34 -5.41
C SER A 142 9.03 -30.83 -4.51
N PRO A 143 8.35 -31.95 -4.86
CA PRO A 143 7.19 -32.43 -4.11
C PRO A 143 7.45 -32.70 -2.62
N GLY A 144 8.68 -33.10 -2.25
CA GLY A 144 9.06 -33.28 -0.84
C GLY A 144 9.01 -31.97 -0.06
N LEU A 145 9.69 -30.95 -0.57
CA LEU A 145 9.70 -29.60 0.02
C LEU A 145 8.29 -28.98 0.02
N ARG A 146 7.50 -29.16 -1.05
CA ARG A 146 6.09 -28.70 -1.09
C ARG A 146 5.26 -29.31 0.04
N ARG A 147 5.47 -30.59 0.35
CA ARG A 147 4.79 -31.27 1.46
C ARG A 147 5.26 -30.75 2.81
N GLU A 148 6.56 -30.53 3.00
CA GLU A 148 7.08 -29.93 4.25
C GLU A 148 6.52 -28.53 4.49
N VAL A 149 6.47 -27.70 3.45
CA VAL A 149 5.82 -26.38 3.49
C VAL A 149 4.33 -26.50 3.80
N LEU A 150 3.61 -27.44 3.17
CA LEU A 150 2.20 -27.69 3.45
C LEU A 150 1.97 -28.11 4.91
N HIS A 151 2.80 -29.00 5.45
CA HIS A 151 2.78 -29.37 6.86
C HIS A 151 3.02 -28.16 7.77
N ALA A 152 4.03 -27.35 7.47
CA ALA A 152 4.33 -26.14 8.25
C ALA A 152 3.16 -25.15 8.24
N LEU A 153 2.54 -24.92 7.08
CA LEU A 153 1.35 -24.07 6.95
C LEU A 153 0.19 -24.55 7.82
N LEU A 154 -0.11 -25.85 7.78
CA LEU A 154 -1.20 -26.43 8.56
C LEU A 154 -0.89 -26.44 10.06
N HIS A 155 0.35 -26.75 10.44
CA HIS A 155 0.79 -26.78 11.83
C HIS A 155 0.88 -25.38 12.46
N ASN A 156 1.17 -24.34 11.68
CA ASN A 156 1.30 -22.98 12.18
C ASN A 156 -0.04 -22.29 12.47
N ALA A 157 -1.17 -22.88 12.05
CA ALA A 157 -2.50 -22.37 12.37
C ALA A 157 -2.74 -22.27 13.89
N PRO A 158 -3.69 -21.44 14.35
CA PRO A 158 -4.41 -20.46 13.55
C PRO A 158 -3.49 -19.31 13.15
N TYR A 159 -3.68 -18.81 11.93
CA TYR A 159 -3.18 -17.50 11.53
C TYR A 159 -4.16 -16.44 12.03
N TYR A 160 -3.67 -15.24 12.31
CA TYR A 160 -4.52 -14.13 12.77
C TYR A 160 -5.69 -13.86 11.82
N SER A 161 -5.40 -13.85 10.52
CA SER A 161 -6.35 -13.69 9.43
C SER A 161 -7.39 -14.82 9.34
N HIS A 162 -7.06 -16.05 9.75
CA HIS A 162 -8.07 -17.10 9.90
C HIS A 162 -9.08 -16.74 10.99
N VAL A 163 -8.63 -16.16 12.11
CA VAL A 163 -9.50 -15.83 13.24
C VAL A 163 -10.32 -14.56 12.95
N THR A 164 -9.68 -13.49 12.52
CA THR A 164 -10.35 -12.22 12.21
C THR A 164 -11.21 -12.33 10.94
N GLY A 165 -10.80 -13.16 9.99
CA GLY A 165 -11.48 -13.40 8.72
C GLY A 165 -12.67 -14.34 8.76
N THR A 166 -12.84 -15.12 9.84
CA THR A 166 -13.88 -16.17 9.87
C THR A 166 -15.29 -15.62 9.79
N MET A 167 -15.62 -14.63 10.64
CA MET A 167 -16.94 -13.99 10.67
C MET A 167 -16.96 -12.69 11.47
N ILE A 168 -17.97 -11.87 11.21
CA ILE A 168 -18.45 -10.83 12.13
C ILE A 168 -19.55 -11.46 12.97
N ALA A 169 -19.22 -11.90 14.19
CA ALA A 169 -20.19 -12.49 15.10
C ALA A 169 -21.02 -11.38 15.76
N GLY A 170 -22.36 -11.51 15.76
CA GLY A 170 -23.23 -10.47 16.31
C GLY A 170 -23.16 -10.41 17.84
N SER A 171 -23.15 -9.22 18.45
CA SER A 171 -23.07 -9.13 19.92
C SER A 171 -24.36 -9.51 20.66
N ASN A 172 -25.50 -9.42 20.00
CA ASN A 172 -26.83 -9.65 20.60
C ASN A 172 -27.43 -11.01 20.20
N VAL A 173 -26.69 -11.85 19.48
CA VAL A 173 -27.10 -13.21 19.16
C VAL A 173 -26.54 -14.19 20.18
N GLU A 174 -27.33 -15.19 20.56
CA GLU A 174 -26.84 -16.27 21.43
C GLU A 174 -25.93 -17.24 20.66
N TYR A 175 -26.18 -17.41 19.36
CA TYR A 175 -25.46 -18.33 18.50
C TYR A 175 -25.03 -17.66 17.20
N SER A 176 -23.82 -17.98 16.75
CA SER A 176 -23.38 -17.83 15.36
C SER A 176 -22.87 -19.17 14.87
N LEU A 177 -22.69 -19.35 13.56
CA LEU A 177 -22.32 -20.65 12.99
C LEU A 177 -21.03 -20.57 12.16
N MET A 178 -20.04 -21.36 12.53
CA MET A 178 -18.84 -21.58 11.74
C MET A 178 -19.02 -22.86 10.95
N TYR A 179 -18.99 -22.76 9.62
CA TYR A 179 -18.86 -23.98 8.84
C TYR A 179 -17.46 -24.53 8.97
N ASP A 180 -17.41 -25.83 9.21
CA ASP A 180 -16.18 -26.59 9.15
C ASP A 180 -16.05 -27.18 7.74
N GLU A 181 -15.10 -26.61 7.00
CA GLU A 181 -14.85 -26.96 5.61
C GLU A 181 -13.76 -28.07 5.50
N THR A 182 -13.54 -28.87 6.55
CA THR A 182 -12.64 -30.05 6.51
C THR A 182 -12.89 -30.86 5.24
N PHE A 183 -14.16 -31.12 4.93
CA PHE A 183 -14.60 -31.38 3.56
C PHE A 183 -15.01 -30.04 2.89
N PRO A 184 -14.53 -29.71 1.68
CA PRO A 184 -13.75 -30.55 0.77
C PRO A 184 -12.23 -30.41 0.90
N TRP A 185 -11.73 -29.61 1.85
CA TRP A 185 -10.31 -29.22 1.89
C TRP A 185 -9.33 -30.39 2.07
N PHE A 186 -9.71 -31.46 2.76
CA PHE A 186 -8.83 -32.63 2.90
C PHE A 186 -8.49 -33.28 1.56
N LEU A 187 -9.40 -33.22 0.57
CA LEU A 187 -9.15 -33.71 -0.78
C LEU A 187 -8.09 -32.85 -1.47
N ALA A 188 -8.21 -31.53 -1.35
CA ALA A 188 -7.24 -30.60 -1.90
C ALA A 188 -5.87 -30.74 -1.22
N VAL A 189 -5.83 -30.87 0.11
CA VAL A 189 -4.58 -31.11 0.87
C VAL A 189 -3.96 -32.45 0.45
N TYR A 190 -4.76 -33.51 0.33
CA TYR A 190 -4.29 -34.80 -0.16
C TYR A 190 -3.65 -34.70 -1.54
N ASP A 191 -4.29 -34.02 -2.49
CA ASP A 191 -3.78 -33.83 -3.84
C ASP A 191 -2.50 -32.97 -3.86
N LEU A 192 -2.42 -31.93 -3.02
CA LEU A 192 -1.25 -31.06 -2.90
C LEU A 192 -0.03 -31.80 -2.35
N GLY A 193 -0.24 -32.75 -1.43
CA GLY A 193 0.83 -33.55 -0.80
C GLY A 193 1.22 -34.81 -1.57
N LYS A 194 0.48 -35.20 -2.61
CA LYS A 194 0.73 -36.42 -3.38
C LYS A 194 2.03 -36.32 -4.20
N LYS A 195 2.86 -37.38 -4.14
CA LYS A 195 4.10 -37.53 -4.94
C LYS A 195 4.07 -38.83 -5.75
N PRO A 196 4.61 -38.86 -6.99
CA PRO A 196 4.90 -40.10 -7.69
C PRO A 196 5.88 -40.97 -6.88
N GLY A 197 5.50 -42.21 -6.56
CA GLY A 197 6.37 -43.19 -5.89
C GLY A 197 6.27 -43.27 -4.36
N LEU A 198 5.43 -42.45 -3.70
CA LEU A 198 5.08 -42.67 -2.29
C LEU A 198 4.06 -43.81 -2.17
N THR A 199 4.20 -44.60 -1.11
CA THR A 199 3.23 -45.61 -0.74
C THR A 199 2.02 -44.97 -0.04
N LEU A 200 0.86 -45.62 -0.11
CA LEU A 200 -0.35 -45.19 0.61
C LEU A 200 -0.16 -45.10 2.15
N LYS A 201 0.89 -45.73 2.70
CA LYS A 201 1.23 -45.61 4.13
C LYS A 201 1.94 -44.30 4.46
N GLU A 202 2.64 -43.69 3.49
CA GLU A 202 3.43 -42.46 3.70
C GLU A 202 2.62 -41.19 3.44
N TRP A 203 1.56 -41.26 2.65
CA TRP A 203 0.59 -40.18 2.46
C TRP A 203 -0.76 -40.74 1.97
N ASN A 204 -1.81 -40.57 2.75
CA ASN A 204 -3.17 -40.99 2.40
C ASN A 204 -4.21 -39.93 2.79
N VAL A 205 -5.42 -40.14 2.27
CA VAL A 205 -6.58 -39.28 2.51
C VAL A 205 -6.88 -39.10 4.00
N GLY A 206 -6.77 -40.17 4.80
CA GLY A 206 -7.02 -40.10 6.25
C GLY A 206 -6.04 -39.22 7.00
N MET A 207 -4.75 -39.20 6.60
CA MET A 207 -3.78 -38.26 7.16
C MET A 207 -4.12 -36.81 6.80
N ALA A 208 -4.48 -36.54 5.54
CA ALA A 208 -4.88 -35.19 5.11
C ALA A 208 -6.16 -34.74 5.84
N GLU A 209 -7.12 -35.63 6.04
CA GLU A 209 -8.35 -35.38 6.80
C GLU A 209 -8.08 -35.03 8.25
N GLU A 210 -7.26 -35.84 8.94
CA GLU A 210 -6.89 -35.58 10.34
C GLU A 210 -6.16 -34.23 10.50
N MET A 211 -5.24 -33.90 9.59
CA MET A 211 -4.56 -32.60 9.61
C MET A 211 -5.52 -31.43 9.38
N CYS A 212 -6.48 -31.58 8.45
CA CYS A 212 -7.51 -30.56 8.23
C CYS A 212 -8.40 -30.40 9.46
N LYS A 213 -8.79 -31.51 10.09
CA LYS A 213 -9.59 -31.50 11.31
C LYS A 213 -8.89 -30.77 12.45
N GLN A 214 -7.63 -31.11 12.72
CA GLN A 214 -6.82 -30.42 13.74
C GLN A 214 -6.71 -28.92 13.47
N PHE A 215 -6.50 -28.54 12.22
CA PHE A 215 -6.48 -27.14 11.81
C PHE A 215 -7.82 -26.43 12.10
N TYR A 216 -8.96 -27.02 11.75
CA TYR A 216 -10.27 -26.43 12.02
C TYR A 216 -10.62 -26.42 13.51
N ASP A 217 -10.18 -27.41 14.29
CA ASP A 217 -10.31 -27.43 15.75
C ASP A 217 -9.63 -26.20 16.37
N GLU A 218 -8.41 -25.89 15.92
CA GLU A 218 -7.65 -24.76 16.43
C GLU A 218 -8.24 -23.39 16.03
N ILE A 219 -8.70 -23.24 14.79
CA ILE A 219 -9.39 -22.01 14.35
C ILE A 219 -10.71 -21.86 15.08
N TYR A 220 -11.48 -22.92 15.24
CA TYR A 220 -12.75 -22.89 15.96
C TYR A 220 -12.52 -22.42 17.41
N ALA A 221 -11.53 -22.98 18.10
CA ALA A 221 -11.19 -22.55 19.46
C ALA A 221 -10.76 -21.07 19.52
N ALA A 222 -9.96 -20.60 18.56
CA ALA A 222 -9.54 -19.20 18.49
C ALA A 222 -10.69 -18.25 18.15
N THR A 223 -11.59 -18.66 17.25
CA THR A 223 -12.79 -17.90 16.87
C THR A 223 -13.77 -17.82 18.03
N GLN A 224 -13.95 -18.91 18.78
CA GLN A 224 -14.75 -18.92 20.00
C GLN A 224 -14.17 -17.92 21.02
N ARG A 225 -12.86 -17.94 21.26
CA ARG A 225 -12.19 -16.93 22.12
C ARG A 225 -12.37 -15.50 21.60
N ARG A 226 -12.35 -15.28 20.29
CA ARG A 226 -12.62 -13.96 19.71
C ARG A 226 -14.06 -13.52 19.98
N SER A 227 -15.03 -14.40 19.75
CA SER A 227 -16.46 -14.07 19.87
C SER A 227 -16.85 -13.66 21.29
N THR A 228 -16.25 -14.27 22.32
CA THR A 228 -16.49 -13.92 23.72
C THR A 228 -15.93 -12.55 24.11
N MET A 229 -15.01 -11.98 23.30
CA MET A 229 -14.48 -10.63 23.50
C MET A 229 -15.31 -9.55 22.80
N VAL A 230 -16.02 -9.94 21.75
CA VAL A 230 -16.89 -9.04 20.96
C VAL A 230 -18.26 -8.86 21.62
N SER A 231 -18.75 -9.88 22.32
CA SER A 231 -20.09 -9.91 22.90
C SER A 231 -20.08 -10.02 24.41
N ASP A 232 -20.80 -9.11 25.07
CA ASP A 232 -21.08 -9.18 26.51
C ASP A 232 -21.99 -10.35 26.90
N ASN A 233 -22.72 -10.92 25.91
CA ASN A 233 -23.69 -12.00 26.11
C ASN A 233 -23.07 -13.40 25.98
N GLY A 234 -21.77 -13.50 25.68
CA GLY A 234 -21.07 -14.78 25.58
C GLY A 234 -21.54 -15.64 24.41
N VAL A 235 -21.64 -15.04 23.21
CA VAL A 235 -21.98 -15.73 21.94
C VAL A 235 -21.29 -17.09 21.85
N GLN A 236 -22.08 -18.12 21.56
CA GLN A 236 -21.55 -19.44 21.25
C GLN A 236 -21.44 -19.61 19.73
N ILE A 237 -20.25 -20.03 19.27
CA ILE A 237 -20.03 -20.41 17.88
C ILE A 237 -20.44 -21.88 17.76
N LEU A 238 -21.46 -22.16 16.96
CA LEU A 238 -21.86 -23.50 16.56
C LEU A 238 -20.95 -23.94 15.43
N ARG A 239 -20.34 -25.12 15.56
CA ARG A 239 -19.57 -25.73 14.46
C ARG A 239 -20.47 -26.64 13.65
N LEU A 240 -20.52 -26.46 12.34
CA LEU A 240 -21.26 -27.32 11.43
C LEU A 240 -20.37 -27.81 10.28
N PRO A 241 -19.92 -29.07 10.30
CA PRO A 241 -19.23 -29.70 9.18
C PRO A 241 -20.05 -29.65 7.89
N PHE A 242 -19.39 -29.36 6.77
CA PHE A 242 -20.05 -29.42 5.45
C PHE A 242 -20.62 -30.78 5.11
N ALA A 243 -19.96 -31.86 5.56
CA ALA A 243 -20.47 -33.21 5.41
C ALA A 243 -21.86 -33.38 6.06
N ASP A 244 -22.13 -32.68 7.16
CA ASP A 244 -23.39 -32.80 7.90
C ASP A 244 -24.55 -32.04 7.23
N LEU A 245 -24.25 -31.13 6.31
CA LEU A 245 -25.28 -30.51 5.47
C LEU A 245 -25.94 -31.53 4.53
N GLN A 246 -25.24 -32.62 4.19
CA GLN A 246 -25.75 -33.69 3.31
C GLN A 246 -26.30 -33.18 1.97
N LEU A 247 -25.74 -32.07 1.45
CA LEU A 247 -26.27 -31.36 0.28
C LEU A 247 -26.40 -32.25 -0.96
N GLU A 248 -25.43 -33.15 -1.18
CA GLU A 248 -25.46 -34.10 -2.29
C GLU A 248 -26.39 -35.28 -2.01
N LYS A 249 -26.22 -35.94 -0.85
CA LYS A 249 -26.96 -37.16 -0.50
C LYS A 249 -28.47 -36.95 -0.43
N GLU A 250 -28.91 -35.78 0.04
CA GLU A 250 -30.32 -35.40 0.10
C GLU A 250 -30.84 -34.76 -1.20
N GLY A 251 -29.98 -34.64 -2.23
CA GLY A 251 -30.37 -34.14 -3.55
C GLY A 251 -30.58 -32.63 -3.64
N HIS A 252 -30.10 -31.85 -2.66
CA HIS A 252 -30.20 -30.38 -2.66
C HIS A 252 -29.38 -29.75 -3.79
N LEU A 253 -28.15 -30.24 -4.03
CA LEU A 253 -27.29 -29.74 -5.12
C LEU A 253 -27.88 -30.08 -6.49
N LYS A 254 -28.35 -31.33 -6.67
CA LYS A 254 -29.01 -31.77 -7.90
C LYS A 254 -30.28 -30.98 -8.20
N SER A 255 -31.13 -30.76 -7.20
CA SER A 255 -32.37 -29.99 -7.37
C SER A 255 -32.05 -28.54 -7.74
N TRP A 256 -31.09 -27.94 -7.04
CA TRP A 256 -30.60 -26.60 -7.35
C TRP A 256 -30.03 -26.50 -8.77
N PHE A 257 -29.28 -27.52 -9.22
CA PHE A 257 -28.78 -27.63 -10.60
C PHE A 257 -29.88 -27.58 -11.64
N LEU A 258 -30.93 -28.38 -11.44
CA LEU A 258 -32.04 -28.46 -12.37
C LEU A 258 -32.80 -27.13 -12.46
N GLU A 259 -32.98 -26.44 -11.32
CA GLU A 259 -33.63 -25.14 -11.28
C GLU A 259 -32.85 -24.06 -12.04
N TYR A 260 -31.54 -23.95 -11.83
CA TYR A 260 -30.77 -22.91 -12.50
C TYR A 260 -30.59 -23.17 -14.00
N GLY A 261 -30.55 -24.43 -14.44
CA GLY A 261 -30.29 -24.78 -15.84
C GLY A 261 -31.34 -24.17 -16.78
N VAL A 262 -32.56 -23.99 -16.27
CA VAL A 262 -33.69 -23.37 -16.98
C VAL A 262 -33.49 -21.86 -17.17
N THR A 263 -32.82 -21.20 -16.23
CA THR A 263 -32.63 -19.73 -16.20
C THR A 263 -31.53 -19.23 -17.14
N LEU A 264 -30.72 -20.13 -17.69
CA LEU A 264 -29.66 -19.76 -18.64
C LEU A 264 -30.24 -19.13 -19.91
N PRO A 265 -29.65 -18.01 -20.38
CA PRO A 265 -29.99 -17.44 -21.68
C PRO A 265 -29.77 -18.45 -22.84
N PRO A 266 -30.56 -18.37 -23.93
CA PRO A 266 -30.54 -19.33 -25.03
C PRO A 266 -29.14 -19.59 -25.62
N GLU A 267 -28.30 -18.58 -25.70
CA GLU A 267 -26.94 -18.65 -26.26
C GLU A 267 -25.98 -19.53 -25.45
N PHE A 268 -26.26 -19.73 -24.15
CA PHE A 268 -25.46 -20.55 -23.23
C PHE A 268 -26.02 -21.96 -23.03
N ARG A 269 -27.32 -22.18 -23.27
CA ARG A 269 -27.99 -23.48 -23.06
C ARG A 269 -27.32 -24.65 -23.79
N LYS A 270 -26.70 -24.39 -24.95
CA LYS A 270 -25.98 -25.42 -25.72
C LYS A 270 -24.75 -26.00 -25.01
N PHE A 271 -24.22 -25.31 -23.99
CA PHE A 271 -23.11 -25.79 -23.18
C PHE A 271 -23.60 -26.51 -21.90
N LEU A 272 -24.89 -26.42 -21.60
CA LEU A 272 -25.44 -27.07 -20.41
C LEU A 272 -25.34 -28.60 -20.59
N PRO A 273 -24.73 -29.30 -19.63
CA PRO A 273 -24.57 -30.75 -19.68
C PRO A 273 -25.94 -31.43 -19.53
N THR A 274 -26.09 -32.59 -20.17
CA THR A 274 -27.34 -33.36 -20.19
C THR A 274 -27.58 -34.18 -18.92
N HIS A 275 -26.52 -34.42 -18.12
CA HIS A 275 -26.57 -35.22 -16.89
C HIS A 275 -25.89 -34.45 -15.77
N TYR A 276 -26.42 -34.58 -14.55
CA TYR A 276 -25.81 -34.04 -13.34
C TYR A 276 -24.63 -34.91 -12.88
N ASP A 277 -23.51 -34.28 -12.52
CA ASP A 277 -22.31 -34.93 -11.99
C ASP A 277 -21.86 -34.21 -10.70
N GLY A 278 -22.31 -34.71 -9.54
CA GLY A 278 -22.07 -34.08 -8.24
C GLY A 278 -20.60 -34.09 -7.79
N ASP A 279 -19.85 -35.13 -8.16
CA ASP A 279 -18.44 -35.28 -7.81
C ASP A 279 -17.55 -34.26 -8.55
N SER A 280 -17.99 -33.81 -9.73
CA SER A 280 -17.27 -32.81 -10.53
C SER A 280 -17.30 -31.38 -9.96
N PHE A 281 -18.07 -31.14 -8.89
CA PHE A 281 -18.38 -29.79 -8.40
C PHE A 281 -18.18 -29.62 -6.88
N LEU A 282 -17.02 -30.04 -6.36
CA LEU A 282 -16.64 -29.88 -4.94
C LEU A 282 -16.83 -28.45 -4.40
N GLY A 283 -16.54 -27.42 -5.22
CA GLY A 283 -16.72 -26.01 -4.84
C GLY A 283 -18.18 -25.60 -4.59
N SER A 284 -19.16 -26.41 -4.98
CA SER A 284 -20.56 -26.04 -4.82
C SER A 284 -21.15 -26.27 -3.46
N HIS A 285 -20.50 -27.08 -2.62
CA HIS A 285 -20.80 -27.13 -1.20
C HIS A 285 -20.57 -25.74 -0.57
N VAL A 286 -19.45 -25.10 -0.91
CA VAL A 286 -19.15 -23.71 -0.48
C VAL A 286 -20.19 -22.75 -1.06
N ARG A 287 -20.42 -22.76 -2.39
CA ARG A 287 -21.34 -21.82 -3.05
C ARG A 287 -22.78 -21.91 -2.54
N TYR A 288 -23.27 -23.12 -2.24
CA TYR A 288 -24.61 -23.31 -1.70
C TYR A 288 -24.81 -22.56 -0.37
N THR A 289 -23.75 -22.35 0.42
CA THR A 289 -23.85 -21.57 1.66
C THR A 289 -24.04 -20.07 1.44
N TYR A 290 -23.77 -19.53 0.25
CA TYR A 290 -23.98 -18.11 -0.07
C TYR A 290 -25.38 -17.88 -0.65
N VAL A 291 -25.80 -18.75 -1.58
CA VAL A 291 -26.96 -18.48 -2.45
C VAL A 291 -27.94 -19.64 -2.55
N GLY A 292 -27.71 -20.74 -1.83
CA GLY A 292 -28.59 -21.91 -1.86
C GLY A 292 -29.99 -21.57 -1.33
N PRO A 293 -31.08 -21.94 -2.02
CA PRO A 293 -32.43 -21.50 -1.68
C PRO A 293 -32.95 -22.10 -0.36
N GLN A 294 -32.45 -23.28 0.02
CA GLN A 294 -32.90 -24.00 1.21
C GLN A 294 -31.87 -24.00 2.35
N ILE A 295 -30.77 -23.25 2.22
CA ILE A 295 -29.66 -23.34 3.19
C ILE A 295 -30.09 -23.04 4.63
N LEU A 296 -30.92 -22.02 4.85
CA LEU A 296 -31.41 -21.69 6.18
C LEU A 296 -32.19 -22.87 6.79
N LYS A 297 -33.10 -23.48 6.02
CA LYS A 297 -33.88 -24.64 6.46
C LYS A 297 -32.97 -25.82 6.83
N ILE A 298 -32.04 -26.17 5.96
CA ILE A 298 -31.08 -27.27 6.17
C ILE A 298 -30.29 -27.02 7.45
N VAL A 299 -29.73 -25.82 7.62
CA VAL A 299 -28.95 -25.47 8.80
C VAL A 299 -29.79 -25.51 10.07
N LYS A 300 -31.02 -24.98 10.05
CA LYS A 300 -31.95 -25.04 11.19
C LYS A 300 -32.22 -26.45 11.66
N GLU A 301 -32.42 -27.39 10.73
CA GLU A 301 -32.60 -28.82 11.05
C GLU A 301 -31.36 -29.40 11.72
N ARG A 302 -30.15 -29.06 11.24
CA ARG A 302 -28.90 -29.57 11.82
C ARG A 302 -28.61 -29.00 13.20
N ILE A 303 -28.80 -27.70 13.41
CA ILE A 303 -28.54 -27.08 14.72
C ILE A 303 -29.62 -27.40 15.75
N ALA A 304 -30.86 -27.66 15.34
CA ALA A 304 -31.92 -28.11 16.26
C ALA A 304 -31.55 -29.44 16.95
N ALA A 305 -30.86 -30.33 16.24
CA ALA A 305 -30.32 -31.57 16.82
C ALA A 305 -29.26 -31.33 17.92
N LEU A 306 -28.68 -30.13 17.97
CA LEU A 306 -27.73 -29.70 19.01
C LEU A 306 -28.43 -29.02 20.20
N GLY A 307 -29.77 -29.01 20.25
CA GLY A 307 -30.56 -28.39 21.32
C GLY A 307 -30.73 -26.87 21.17
N VAL A 308 -30.38 -26.31 20.01
CA VAL A 308 -30.57 -24.89 19.71
C VAL A 308 -32.02 -24.65 19.29
N ASP A 309 -32.68 -23.68 19.92
CA ASP A 309 -33.96 -23.15 19.41
C ASP A 309 -33.70 -22.48 18.06
N SER A 310 -33.97 -23.21 16.97
CA SER A 310 -33.70 -22.75 15.61
C SER A 310 -34.84 -21.89 15.04
N ASP A 311 -36.01 -21.86 15.68
CA ASP A 311 -37.18 -21.08 15.25
C ASP A 311 -37.04 -19.58 15.53
N LYS A 312 -36.04 -19.22 16.33
CA LYS A 312 -35.61 -17.84 16.48
C LYS A 312 -34.86 -17.30 15.26
N PHE A 313 -34.47 -18.11 14.29
CA PHE A 313 -33.79 -17.66 13.07
C PHE A 313 -34.71 -17.71 11.85
N ASP A 314 -34.78 -16.62 11.09
CA ASP A 314 -35.57 -16.48 9.86
C ASP A 314 -34.77 -15.90 8.68
N PHE A 315 -33.47 -15.64 8.89
CA PHE A 315 -32.59 -15.10 7.87
C PHE A 315 -31.17 -15.67 8.01
N HIS A 316 -30.58 -16.18 6.92
CA HIS A 316 -29.20 -16.66 6.89
C HIS A 316 -28.29 -15.52 6.42
N VAL A 317 -27.24 -15.20 7.18
CA VAL A 317 -26.31 -14.13 6.81
C VAL A 317 -24.91 -14.68 6.73
N ARG A 318 -24.32 -14.66 5.52
CA ARG A 318 -22.93 -15.02 5.31
C ARG A 318 -22.06 -13.79 5.51
N THR A 319 -21.19 -13.80 6.52
CA THR A 319 -20.18 -12.75 6.71
C THR A 319 -18.85 -13.24 6.15
N LYS A 320 -18.26 -12.51 5.21
CA LYS A 320 -17.02 -12.92 4.54
C LYS A 320 -16.12 -11.73 4.28
N GLN A 321 -14.82 -11.99 4.16
CA GLN A 321 -13.85 -10.98 3.76
C GLN A 321 -14.07 -10.54 2.29
N ASP A 322 -13.83 -9.25 2.01
CA ASP A 322 -14.09 -8.61 0.71
C ASP A 322 -13.17 -9.10 -0.44
N ASP A 323 -12.13 -9.90 -0.17
CA ASP A 323 -11.19 -10.39 -1.17
C ASP A 323 -11.72 -11.58 -1.99
N HIS A 324 -12.56 -12.42 -1.36
CA HIS A 324 -13.27 -13.54 -1.98
C HIS A 324 -14.20 -13.11 -3.11
N LEU A 325 -14.51 -11.82 -3.12
CA LEU A 325 -15.26 -11.24 -4.18
C LEU A 325 -14.47 -11.37 -5.52
N THR A 326 -13.14 -11.32 -5.55
CA THR A 326 -12.36 -11.28 -6.80
C THR A 326 -12.16 -12.61 -7.55
N GLU A 327 -12.71 -13.72 -7.08
CA GLU A 327 -12.38 -15.07 -7.58
C GLU A 327 -13.10 -15.46 -8.91
N GLY A 328 -14.10 -14.70 -9.36
CA GLY A 328 -14.95 -15.01 -10.54
C GLY A 328 -14.53 -14.45 -11.92
N LYS A 329 -13.29 -13.95 -12.08
CA LYS A 329 -12.90 -13.05 -13.20
C LYS A 329 -13.26 -13.52 -14.62
N ARG A 330 -13.18 -14.82 -14.92
CA ARG A 330 -13.49 -15.35 -16.27
C ARG A 330 -14.99 -15.40 -16.56
N ILE A 331 -15.80 -15.80 -15.58
CA ILE A 331 -17.25 -15.86 -15.71
C ILE A 331 -17.82 -14.44 -15.86
N ASN A 332 -17.25 -13.48 -15.13
CA ASN A 332 -17.64 -12.07 -15.23
C ASN A 332 -17.41 -11.49 -16.64
N ARG A 333 -16.27 -11.81 -17.27
CA ARG A 333 -15.98 -11.41 -18.66
C ARG A 333 -17.04 -11.96 -19.63
N ILE A 334 -17.35 -13.25 -19.54
CA ILE A 334 -18.35 -13.90 -20.38
C ILE A 334 -19.73 -13.27 -20.18
N LEU A 335 -20.10 -13.02 -18.93
CA LEU A 335 -21.38 -12.40 -18.59
C LEU A 335 -21.54 -11.01 -19.16
N LEU A 336 -20.48 -10.20 -19.19
CA LEU A 336 -20.57 -8.77 -19.51
C LEU A 336 -20.20 -8.47 -20.97
N GLN A 337 -19.37 -9.30 -21.61
CA GLN A 337 -18.88 -9.12 -22.98
C GLN A 337 -19.44 -10.15 -23.97
N GLY A 338 -20.20 -11.15 -23.50
CA GLY A 338 -20.66 -12.28 -24.32
C GLY A 338 -19.58 -13.34 -24.58
N ILE A 339 -19.89 -14.36 -25.37
CA ILE A 339 -18.97 -15.45 -25.70
C ILE A 339 -18.00 -14.99 -26.81
N GLN A 340 -16.75 -14.66 -26.46
CA GLN A 340 -15.70 -14.49 -27.47
C GLN A 340 -15.18 -15.86 -27.95
N LYS A 341 -14.47 -15.90 -29.09
CA LYS A 341 -14.05 -17.16 -29.74
C LYS A 341 -13.23 -18.09 -28.83
N GLU A 342 -12.51 -17.56 -27.85
CA GLU A 342 -11.66 -18.32 -26.92
C GLU A 342 -12.46 -19.00 -25.76
N ASP A 343 -13.68 -18.54 -25.44
CA ASP A 343 -14.40 -18.96 -24.23
C ASP A 343 -15.26 -20.22 -24.41
N LYS A 344 -15.40 -20.75 -25.64
CA LYS A 344 -16.22 -21.94 -25.90
C LYS A 344 -15.69 -23.20 -25.20
N GLY A 345 -14.37 -23.38 -25.17
CA GLY A 345 -13.74 -24.51 -24.48
C GLY A 345 -13.73 -24.37 -22.95
N PHE A 346 -13.88 -23.14 -22.44
CA PHE A 346 -14.07 -22.89 -21.02
C PHE A 346 -15.50 -23.27 -20.60
N LEU A 347 -16.51 -22.82 -21.34
CA LEU A 347 -17.92 -23.10 -21.06
C LEU A 347 -18.31 -24.57 -21.28
N SER A 348 -17.55 -25.34 -22.07
CA SER A 348 -17.80 -26.77 -22.22
C SER A 348 -17.44 -27.59 -20.97
N LYS A 349 -16.77 -27.00 -19.96
CA LYS A 349 -16.56 -27.67 -18.68
C LYS A 349 -17.81 -27.53 -17.82
N TYR A 350 -18.27 -28.68 -17.29
CA TYR A 350 -19.44 -28.79 -16.42
C TYR A 350 -19.50 -27.67 -15.37
N SER A 351 -18.49 -27.57 -14.50
CA SER A 351 -18.43 -26.58 -13.41
C SER A 351 -18.54 -25.12 -13.86
N ASN A 352 -17.96 -24.76 -15.02
CA ASN A 352 -17.95 -23.37 -15.48
C ASN A 352 -19.31 -22.90 -15.98
N ILE A 353 -20.04 -23.77 -16.70
CA ILE A 353 -21.40 -23.44 -17.14
C ILE A 353 -22.40 -23.50 -15.97
N CYS A 354 -22.15 -24.38 -15.00
CA CYS A 354 -22.88 -24.41 -13.72
C CYS A 354 -22.80 -23.07 -13.00
N ASP A 355 -21.59 -22.56 -12.82
CA ASP A 355 -21.35 -21.28 -12.15
C ASP A 355 -22.05 -20.11 -12.86
N LEU A 356 -21.99 -20.11 -14.20
CA LEU A 356 -22.70 -19.11 -15.01
C LEU A 356 -24.22 -19.17 -14.79
N ALA A 357 -24.77 -20.38 -14.69
CA ALA A 357 -26.20 -20.59 -14.53
C ALA A 357 -26.70 -20.25 -13.12
N ILE A 358 -25.94 -20.63 -12.08
CA ILE A 358 -26.17 -20.23 -10.69
C ILE A 358 -26.28 -18.71 -10.59
N TYR A 359 -25.36 -17.99 -11.26
CA TYR A 359 -25.39 -16.54 -11.30
C TYR A 359 -26.71 -15.98 -11.89
N PHE A 360 -27.12 -16.46 -13.06
CA PHE A 360 -28.36 -15.99 -13.70
C PHE A 360 -29.59 -16.27 -12.84
N TRP A 361 -29.66 -17.47 -12.27
CA TRP A 361 -30.72 -17.85 -11.35
C TRP A 361 -30.76 -16.95 -10.11
N HIS A 362 -29.60 -16.68 -9.50
CA HIS A 362 -29.49 -15.79 -8.34
C HIS A 362 -29.95 -14.37 -8.68
N MET A 363 -29.47 -13.79 -9.78
CA MET A 363 -29.89 -12.46 -10.22
C MET A 363 -31.40 -12.34 -10.47
N GLN A 364 -32.06 -13.41 -10.91
CA GLN A 364 -33.50 -13.43 -11.12
C GLN A 364 -34.30 -13.68 -9.83
N SER A 365 -33.65 -14.25 -8.80
CA SER A 365 -34.34 -14.80 -7.62
C SER A 365 -33.86 -14.22 -6.28
N TRP A 366 -32.87 -13.32 -6.25
CA TRP A 366 -32.22 -12.83 -5.02
C TRP A 366 -33.20 -12.31 -3.97
N HIS A 367 -34.21 -11.54 -4.40
CA HIS A 367 -35.27 -10.98 -3.54
C HIS A 367 -36.18 -12.04 -2.90
N LYS A 368 -36.14 -13.29 -3.37
CA LYS A 368 -36.94 -14.42 -2.84
C LYS A 368 -36.17 -15.22 -1.80
N HIS A 369 -34.86 -15.03 -1.67
CA HIS A 369 -34.03 -15.81 -0.76
C HIS A 369 -33.89 -15.11 0.58
N GLN A 370 -34.01 -15.89 1.66
CA GLN A 370 -33.74 -15.45 3.03
C GLN A 370 -32.23 -15.45 3.33
N ASN A 371 -31.43 -14.99 2.37
CA ASN A 371 -29.99 -14.98 2.44
C ASN A 371 -29.45 -13.55 2.31
N GLY A 372 -28.51 -13.19 3.18
CA GLY A 372 -27.80 -11.92 3.20
C GLY A 372 -26.29 -12.10 3.16
N PHE A 373 -25.59 -11.00 2.86
CA PHE A 373 -24.13 -10.95 2.82
C PHE A 373 -23.62 -9.69 3.52
N ILE A 374 -22.56 -9.84 4.31
CA ILE A 374 -21.79 -8.74 4.89
C ILE A 374 -20.32 -8.95 4.52
N GLY A 375 -19.76 -7.94 3.86
CA GLY A 375 -18.36 -7.88 3.42
C GLY A 375 -17.51 -6.98 4.32
N PHE A 376 -16.31 -7.45 4.70
CA PHE A 376 -15.37 -6.69 5.53
C PHE A 376 -13.91 -6.88 5.10
N THR A 377 -13.02 -5.98 5.51
CA THR A 377 -11.57 -6.08 5.19
C THR A 377 -10.78 -6.67 6.36
N ASP A 378 -9.91 -7.61 6.04
CA ASP A 378 -8.96 -8.19 7.00
C ASP A 378 -7.77 -7.27 7.30
N LEU A 379 -6.82 -7.76 8.10
CA LEU A 379 -5.57 -7.07 8.37
C LEU A 379 -4.86 -6.68 7.06
N SER A 380 -4.66 -5.38 6.88
CA SER A 380 -3.89 -4.83 5.77
C SER A 380 -2.59 -4.20 6.23
N PHE A 381 -1.55 -4.35 5.42
CA PHE A 381 -0.25 -3.76 5.63
C PHE A 381 0.32 -3.27 4.29
N LYS A 382 0.86 -2.05 4.27
CA LYS A 382 1.39 -1.39 3.07
C LYS A 382 0.39 -1.36 1.93
N GLY A 383 -0.87 -1.11 2.28
CA GLY A 383 -1.98 -1.11 1.34
C GLY A 383 -2.31 -2.47 0.71
N ASN A 384 -1.79 -3.58 1.24
CA ASN A 384 -2.11 -4.94 0.79
C ASN A 384 -2.79 -5.71 1.91
N ILE A 385 -3.73 -6.59 1.54
CA ILE A 385 -4.27 -7.58 2.47
C ILE A 385 -3.20 -8.64 2.73
N VAL A 386 -2.93 -8.90 4.01
CA VAL A 386 -1.84 -9.78 4.45
C VAL A 386 -2.07 -11.22 3.97
N HIS A 387 -3.30 -11.74 4.07
CA HIS A 387 -3.63 -13.11 3.63
C HIS A 387 -3.60 -13.32 2.11
N ASP A 388 -3.42 -12.25 1.35
CA ASP A 388 -3.48 -12.26 -0.11
C ASP A 388 -2.07 -12.11 -0.74
N THR A 389 -1.08 -11.66 0.04
CA THR A 389 0.22 -11.21 -0.48
C THR A 389 1.34 -12.19 -0.12
N ILE A 390 2.06 -12.68 -1.14
CA ILE A 390 3.17 -13.63 -0.97
C ILE A 390 4.46 -12.93 -0.51
N ASN A 391 4.60 -11.62 -0.71
CA ASN A 391 5.85 -10.91 -0.46
C ASN A 391 5.84 -10.20 0.91
N LEU A 392 5.83 -10.99 1.98
CA LEU A 392 5.83 -10.51 3.37
C LEU A 392 7.21 -10.67 4.07
N ALA A 393 8.25 -11.07 3.34
CA ALA A 393 9.60 -11.29 3.87
C ALA A 393 10.61 -10.21 3.43
N THR A 394 11.82 -10.26 3.99
CA THR A 394 12.98 -9.43 3.61
C THR A 394 13.44 -9.79 2.20
N GLY A 395 13.02 -9.02 1.19
CA GLY A 395 13.48 -9.23 -0.17
C GLY A 395 12.73 -8.42 -1.22
N SER A 396 13.36 -8.26 -2.39
CA SER A 396 12.76 -7.67 -3.60
C SER A 396 11.40 -8.29 -3.93
N ASN A 397 10.52 -7.57 -4.64
CA ASN A 397 9.16 -7.93 -5.08
C ASN A 397 8.96 -9.27 -5.84
N GLY A 398 9.95 -10.17 -5.88
CA GLY A 398 9.85 -11.52 -6.41
C GLY A 398 9.46 -12.55 -5.34
N GLY A 399 8.84 -13.65 -5.75
CA GLY A 399 8.60 -14.80 -4.88
C GLY A 399 9.92 -15.50 -4.46
N PRO A 400 9.84 -16.52 -3.60
CA PRO A 400 11.00 -17.23 -3.06
C PRO A 400 11.87 -17.81 -4.18
N LYS A 401 13.18 -17.53 -4.15
CA LYS A 401 14.16 -18.00 -5.14
C LYS A 401 14.89 -19.25 -4.66
N ASN A 402 15.08 -19.38 -3.35
CA ASN A 402 15.72 -20.51 -2.70
C ASN A 402 14.87 -20.99 -1.49
N GLU A 403 15.37 -22.02 -0.80
CA GLU A 403 14.67 -22.61 0.36
C GLU A 403 14.70 -21.70 1.60
N GLU A 404 15.78 -20.94 1.82
CA GLU A 404 15.88 -19.97 2.91
C GLU A 404 14.80 -18.89 2.80
N ASP A 405 14.59 -18.34 1.59
CA ASP A 405 13.53 -17.37 1.29
C ASP A 405 12.12 -17.93 1.62
N LEU A 406 11.91 -19.24 1.45
CA LEU A 406 10.63 -19.89 1.78
C LEU A 406 10.39 -19.90 3.29
N TRP A 407 11.41 -20.29 4.06
CA TRP A 407 11.31 -20.39 5.50
C TRP A 407 11.23 -19.00 6.17
N ASP A 408 11.94 -18.02 5.63
CA ASP A 408 11.80 -16.62 6.05
C ASP A 408 10.39 -16.09 5.81
N LEU A 409 9.78 -16.44 4.67
CA LEU A 409 8.39 -16.07 4.39
C LEU A 409 7.39 -16.74 5.36
N LEU A 410 7.57 -18.03 5.63
CA LEU A 410 6.70 -18.79 6.52
C LEU A 410 6.76 -18.30 7.98
N ASN A 411 7.94 -17.87 8.42
CA ASN A 411 8.19 -17.40 9.79
C ASN A 411 8.16 -15.87 9.93
N SER A 412 7.79 -15.14 8.86
CA SER A 412 7.81 -13.68 8.86
C SER A 412 6.96 -13.11 10.00
N PRO A 413 7.48 -12.15 10.80
CA PRO A 413 6.69 -11.49 11.82
C PRO A 413 5.62 -10.58 11.24
N LEU A 414 5.54 -10.40 9.92
CA LEU A 414 4.40 -9.71 9.28
C LEU A 414 3.15 -10.60 9.22
N ARG A 415 3.31 -11.91 9.37
CA ARG A 415 2.24 -12.89 9.28
C ARG A 415 2.07 -13.58 10.63
N LEU A 416 1.22 -13.00 11.47
CA LEU A 416 0.97 -13.52 12.81
C LEU A 416 0.27 -14.89 12.76
N HIS A 417 0.87 -15.86 13.45
CA HIS A 417 0.34 -17.20 13.67
C HIS A 417 0.74 -17.69 15.06
N LYS A 418 0.16 -18.80 15.55
CA LYS A 418 0.37 -19.21 16.97
C LYS A 418 1.85 -19.41 17.35
N GLY A 419 2.68 -19.74 16.38
CA GLY A 419 4.10 -20.05 16.57
C GLY A 419 5.04 -18.85 16.57
N ASN A 420 4.57 -17.64 16.20
CA ASN A 420 5.44 -16.46 16.06
C ASN A 420 4.96 -15.20 16.81
N VAL A 421 4.09 -15.37 17.81
CA VAL A 421 3.47 -14.24 18.52
C VAL A 421 4.51 -13.29 19.14
N ASP A 422 5.56 -13.83 19.75
CA ASP A 422 6.60 -13.01 20.38
C ASP A 422 7.44 -12.23 19.35
N GLN A 423 7.80 -12.87 18.23
CA GLN A 423 8.49 -12.20 17.12
C GLN A 423 7.61 -11.10 16.53
N HIS A 424 6.30 -11.36 16.38
CA HIS A 424 5.33 -10.38 15.93
C HIS A 424 5.23 -9.19 16.90
N PHE A 425 5.21 -9.43 18.20
CA PHE A 425 5.19 -8.35 19.20
C PHE A 425 6.47 -7.53 19.20
N GLY A 426 7.63 -8.18 19.10
CA GLY A 426 8.91 -7.50 18.94
C GLY A 426 8.94 -6.65 17.66
N TYR A 427 8.22 -7.06 16.61
CA TYR A 427 8.03 -6.27 15.40
C TYR A 427 7.12 -5.05 15.64
N LEU A 428 5.96 -5.22 16.28
CA LEU A 428 5.05 -4.11 16.59
C LEU A 428 5.68 -3.07 17.52
N ASP A 429 6.53 -3.48 18.47
CA ASP A 429 7.23 -2.56 19.37
C ASP A 429 8.14 -1.57 18.63
N ARG A 430 8.61 -1.92 17.42
CA ARG A 430 9.46 -1.02 16.64
C ARG A 430 8.71 0.24 16.16
N TYR A 431 7.37 0.20 16.08
CA TYR A 431 6.56 1.36 15.69
C TYR A 431 6.48 2.45 16.75
N ILE A 432 6.68 2.10 18.02
CA ILE A 432 6.68 3.05 19.15
C ILE A 432 8.09 3.42 19.62
N ARG A 433 9.12 2.88 18.96
CA ARG A 433 10.50 3.29 19.20
C ARG A 433 10.76 4.62 18.50
N PRO A 434 11.44 5.57 19.16
CA PRO A 434 11.87 6.82 18.56
C PRO A 434 12.99 6.54 17.54
N VAL A 435 12.66 5.96 16.38
CA VAL A 435 13.60 5.82 15.26
C VAL A 435 13.54 7.10 14.42
N TYR A 436 13.80 8.24 15.08
CA TYR A 436 13.91 9.57 14.47
C TYR A 436 15.28 9.78 13.81
N ILE A 437 16.26 8.94 14.16
CA ILE A 437 17.66 9.15 13.81
C ILE A 437 17.89 9.04 12.29
N TYR A 438 17.28 8.07 11.60
CA TYR A 438 17.65 7.80 10.20
C TYR A 438 17.03 8.76 9.18
N GLU A 439 15.80 9.22 9.40
CA GLU A 439 15.16 10.19 8.50
C GLU A 439 15.67 11.61 8.74
N GLU A 440 16.01 11.93 9.99
CA GLU A 440 16.67 13.20 10.34
C GLU A 440 18.09 13.24 9.75
N ILE A 441 18.87 12.16 9.87
CA ILE A 441 20.17 12.00 9.20
C ILE A 441 20.03 12.06 7.67
N ALA A 442 19.07 11.35 7.08
CA ALA A 442 18.85 11.39 5.63
C ALA A 442 18.48 12.80 5.15
N SER A 443 17.66 13.52 5.91
CA SER A 443 17.31 14.91 5.62
C SER A 443 18.50 15.86 5.79
N GLN A 444 19.36 15.62 6.79
CA GLN A 444 20.61 16.37 7.00
C GLN A 444 21.60 16.14 5.86
N ILE A 445 21.79 14.89 5.40
CA ILE A 445 22.64 14.55 4.25
C ILE A 445 22.13 15.26 2.98
N ILE A 446 20.83 15.13 2.67
CA ILE A 446 20.23 15.80 1.49
C ILE A 446 20.37 17.33 1.59
N GLY A 447 20.23 17.91 2.79
CA GLY A 447 20.43 19.33 3.05
C GLY A 447 21.87 19.78 2.84
N LEU A 448 22.84 18.99 3.29
CA LEU A 448 24.27 19.21 3.13
C LEU A 448 24.70 19.08 1.67
N GLU A 449 24.26 18.05 0.95
CA GLU A 449 24.55 17.85 -0.48
C GLU A 449 24.09 19.05 -1.31
N LYS A 450 22.86 19.55 -1.05
CA LYS A 450 22.34 20.76 -1.72
C LYS A 450 23.19 21.99 -1.42
N SER A 451 23.67 22.13 -0.18
CA SER A 451 24.50 23.26 0.24
C SER A 451 25.89 23.19 -0.40
N ILE A 452 26.50 22.00 -0.45
CA ILE A 452 27.77 21.71 -1.14
C ILE A 452 27.65 22.02 -2.63
N GLN A 453 26.58 21.58 -3.31
CA GLN A 453 26.36 21.88 -4.72
C GLN A 453 26.21 23.37 -4.99
N ARG A 454 25.43 24.09 -4.17
CA ARG A 454 25.29 25.56 -4.29
C ARG A 454 26.63 26.27 -4.12
N LEU A 455 27.44 25.84 -3.16
CA LEU A 455 28.74 26.45 -2.90
C LEU A 455 29.75 26.16 -4.03
N LYS A 456 29.75 24.95 -4.58
CA LYS A 456 30.56 24.59 -5.76
C LYS A 456 30.23 25.48 -6.97
N MET A 457 28.94 25.66 -7.27
CA MET A 457 28.50 26.57 -8.35
C MET A 457 28.91 28.02 -8.08
N LYS A 458 28.84 28.47 -6.83
CA LYS A 458 29.29 29.82 -6.44
C LYS A 458 30.80 30.01 -6.65
N ILE A 459 31.63 29.04 -6.23
CA ILE A 459 33.09 29.06 -6.43
C ILE A 459 33.43 29.06 -7.92
N GLU A 460 32.76 28.24 -8.71
CA GLU A 460 32.95 28.18 -10.17
C GLU A 460 32.61 29.52 -10.82
N THR A 461 31.50 30.13 -10.43
CA THR A 461 31.08 31.46 -10.92
C THR A 461 32.10 32.55 -10.56
N ILE A 462 32.61 32.57 -9.32
CA ILE A 462 33.65 33.51 -8.89
C ILE A 462 34.95 33.29 -9.68
N SER A 463 35.32 32.02 -9.92
CA SER A 463 36.53 31.67 -10.67
C SER A 463 36.42 32.08 -12.14
N LEU A 464 35.25 31.93 -12.75
CA LEU A 464 34.96 32.44 -14.09
C LEU A 464 35.12 33.97 -14.17
N HIS A 465 34.59 34.71 -13.19
CA HIS A 465 34.77 36.17 -13.13
C HIS A 465 36.24 36.59 -12.95
N ALA A 466 37.01 35.87 -12.13
CA ALA A 466 38.45 36.11 -12.00
C ALA A 466 39.18 35.89 -13.35
N GLN A 467 38.86 34.80 -14.06
CA GLN A 467 39.43 34.50 -15.38
C GLN A 467 39.05 35.56 -16.44
N GLU A 468 37.79 36.01 -16.46
CA GLU A 468 37.33 37.10 -17.32
C GLU A 468 38.16 38.37 -17.10
N ARG A 469 38.36 38.77 -15.84
CA ARG A 469 39.12 39.98 -15.47
C ARG A 469 40.61 39.86 -15.77
N GLN A 470 41.20 38.70 -15.52
CA GLN A 470 42.60 38.41 -15.81
C GLN A 470 42.88 38.48 -17.32
N LEU A 471 41.98 37.97 -18.15
CA LEU A 471 42.14 38.06 -19.59
C LEU A 471 41.97 39.49 -20.09
N ILE A 472 41.00 40.26 -19.57
CA ILE A 472 40.86 41.69 -19.89
C ILE A 472 42.14 42.44 -19.53
N LYS A 473 42.76 42.13 -18.38
CA LYS A 473 44.06 42.68 -18.00
C LYS A 473 45.13 42.33 -19.04
N THR A 474 45.27 41.08 -19.44
CA THR A 474 46.24 40.65 -20.47
C THR A 474 46.02 41.38 -21.80
N ILE A 475 44.75 41.56 -22.22
CA ILE A 475 44.39 42.37 -23.40
C ILE A 475 44.97 43.77 -23.29
N LEU A 476 44.78 44.44 -22.15
CA LEU A 476 45.24 45.81 -21.94
C LEU A 476 46.77 45.90 -21.88
N GLU A 477 47.44 44.92 -21.27
CA GLU A 477 48.91 44.87 -21.19
C GLU A 477 49.57 44.67 -22.56
N GLU A 478 49.01 43.81 -23.41
CA GLU A 478 49.49 43.63 -24.79
C GLU A 478 49.25 44.88 -25.65
N PHE A 479 48.12 45.57 -25.43
CA PHE A 479 47.89 46.91 -25.98
C PHE A 479 48.88 47.97 -25.49
N VAL A 480 49.55 47.79 -24.36
CA VAL A 480 50.63 48.68 -23.91
C VAL A 480 51.97 48.30 -24.52
N ARG A 481 52.26 47.00 -24.72
CA ARG A 481 53.57 46.48 -25.16
C ARG A 481 53.87 46.68 -26.64
N GLU A 482 52.89 46.43 -27.49
CA GLU A 482 53.12 46.38 -28.94
C GLU A 482 53.27 47.80 -29.56
N LYS A 483 54.14 47.97 -30.55
CA LYS A 483 54.46 49.30 -31.11
C LYS A 483 53.34 49.82 -32.02
N VAL A 484 53.06 51.13 -31.98
CA VAL A 484 52.00 51.74 -32.80
C VAL A 484 52.44 51.77 -34.27
N THR A 485 51.70 51.08 -35.15
CA THR A 485 51.88 51.13 -36.60
C THR A 485 50.58 51.60 -37.26
N GLY A 486 50.46 52.91 -37.48
CA GLY A 486 49.27 53.53 -38.09
C GLY A 486 48.21 54.01 -37.09
N VAL A 487 46.99 54.27 -37.57
CA VAL A 487 45.90 54.93 -36.81
C VAL A 487 45.13 53.96 -35.89
N LYS A 488 45.25 52.65 -36.12
CA LYS A 488 44.65 51.59 -35.30
C LYS A 488 45.70 50.55 -34.95
N LYS A 489 45.69 50.12 -33.70
CA LYS A 489 46.49 48.99 -33.20
C LYS A 489 45.58 47.78 -33.07
N THR A 490 45.99 46.66 -33.67
CA THR A 490 45.27 45.39 -33.57
C THR A 490 46.17 44.40 -32.85
N ILE A 491 45.68 43.83 -31.75
CA ILE A 491 46.36 42.74 -31.06
C ILE A 491 45.62 41.43 -31.35
N THR A 492 46.37 40.34 -31.43
CA THR A 492 45.81 38.99 -31.51
C THR A 492 46.25 38.22 -30.29
N ILE A 493 45.30 37.70 -29.51
CA ILE A 493 45.58 36.89 -28.34
C ILE A 493 45.17 35.46 -28.64
N HIS A 494 46.15 34.57 -28.54
CA HIS A 494 45.94 33.13 -28.62
C HIS A 494 45.90 32.57 -27.20
N SER A 495 44.83 31.87 -26.85
CA SER A 495 44.75 31.19 -25.57
C SER A 495 43.91 29.91 -25.69
N SER A 496 44.39 28.82 -25.12
CA SER A 496 43.68 27.53 -25.08
C SER A 496 42.46 27.56 -24.13
N SER A 497 42.34 28.57 -23.27
CA SER A 497 41.23 28.73 -22.30
C SER A 497 40.10 29.65 -22.79
N THR A 498 40.21 30.24 -23.99
CA THR A 498 39.20 31.18 -24.52
C THR A 498 37.91 30.52 -24.99
N GLY A 499 37.95 29.24 -25.40
CA GLY A 499 36.80 28.54 -25.98
C GLY A 499 35.57 28.39 -25.07
N VAL A 500 35.72 28.45 -23.74
CA VAL A 500 34.60 28.36 -22.78
C VAL A 500 34.15 29.75 -22.31
N VAL A 501 35.10 30.69 -22.14
CA VAL A 501 34.82 32.06 -21.67
C VAL A 501 34.23 32.95 -22.79
N PHE A 502 34.55 32.71 -24.06
CA PHE A 502 34.17 33.58 -25.21
C PHE A 502 32.96 33.14 -26.02
N LYS A 503 32.22 32.09 -25.63
CA LYS A 503 30.95 31.76 -26.30
C LYS A 503 29.86 32.83 -26.13
N ASN A 504 30.05 33.81 -25.23
CA ASN A 504 29.12 34.91 -24.99
C ASN A 504 29.77 36.27 -25.31
N LYS A 505 29.03 37.17 -25.97
CA LYS A 505 29.35 38.59 -26.26
C LYS A 505 29.76 39.45 -25.03
N LYS A 506 29.78 38.85 -23.85
CA LYS A 506 29.86 39.46 -22.51
C LYS A 506 31.21 40.08 -22.19
N VAL A 507 32.34 39.54 -22.66
CA VAL A 507 33.67 40.12 -22.35
C VAL A 507 33.89 41.44 -23.09
N GLY A 508 33.47 41.56 -24.35
CA GLY A 508 33.50 42.83 -25.08
C GLY A 508 32.60 43.88 -24.44
N GLU A 509 31.42 43.48 -23.96
CA GLU A 509 30.50 44.32 -23.19
C GLU A 509 31.08 44.73 -21.82
N GLU A 510 31.71 43.81 -21.10
CA GLU A 510 32.35 44.07 -19.81
C GLU A 510 33.61 44.93 -19.94
N LEU A 511 34.42 44.71 -20.98
CA LEU A 511 35.52 45.58 -21.38
C LEU A 511 34.98 46.99 -21.66
N LYS A 512 33.94 47.14 -22.51
CA LYS A 512 33.26 48.43 -22.74
C LYS A 512 32.75 49.05 -21.44
N LYS A 513 32.18 48.28 -20.53
CA LYS A 513 31.66 48.74 -19.24
C LYS A 513 32.77 49.23 -18.31
N HIS A 514 33.91 48.52 -18.25
CA HIS A 514 35.07 48.94 -17.45
C HIS A 514 35.67 50.24 -18.00
N LEU A 515 35.76 50.33 -19.33
CA LEU A 515 36.20 51.54 -20.01
C LEU A 515 35.25 52.72 -19.78
N ARG A 516 33.93 52.51 -19.80
CA ARG A 516 32.93 53.53 -19.41
C ARG A 516 33.01 53.93 -17.93
N ASN A 517 33.35 53.00 -17.04
CA ASN A 517 33.53 53.30 -15.62
C ASN A 517 34.78 54.17 -15.39
N LEU A 518 35.86 53.92 -16.14
CA LEU A 518 37.00 54.81 -16.18
C LEU A 518 36.64 56.19 -16.72
N GLU A 519 35.90 56.26 -17.83
CA GLU A 519 35.42 57.52 -18.39
C GLU A 519 34.66 58.33 -17.32
N LYS A 520 33.81 57.67 -16.52
CA LYS A 520 33.11 58.33 -15.40
C LYS A 520 34.04 58.78 -14.28
N ARG A 521 35.02 57.97 -13.88
CA ARG A 521 35.93 58.27 -12.76
C ARG A 521 36.98 59.33 -13.12
N TYR A 522 37.53 59.26 -14.32
CA TYR A 522 38.67 60.07 -14.78
C TYR A 522 38.28 61.14 -15.81
N GLY A 523 37.12 61.03 -16.46
CA GLY A 523 36.61 62.03 -17.43
C GLY A 523 35.90 63.22 -16.78
N LYS A 524 35.60 63.19 -15.48
CA LYS A 524 35.04 64.31 -14.72
C LYS A 524 35.82 64.60 -13.43
N ARG A 525 37.08 65.03 -13.55
CA ARG A 525 37.74 65.98 -12.62
C ARG A 525 39.19 66.27 -13.07
N ASN A 526 39.45 67.55 -13.30
CA ASN A 526 40.75 68.18 -13.61
C ASN A 526 41.85 67.85 -12.59
N GLY A 527 43.11 67.77 -13.07
CA GLY A 527 44.24 68.27 -12.28
C GLY A 527 45.64 67.70 -12.51
N VAL A 528 45.82 66.40 -12.82
CA VAL A 528 47.16 65.76 -12.64
C VAL A 528 47.71 65.02 -13.87
N ALA A 529 47.05 65.09 -15.02
CA ALA A 529 47.67 64.72 -16.30
C ALA A 529 47.07 65.58 -17.42
N ASN A 530 47.77 65.77 -18.54
CA ASN A 530 47.25 66.47 -19.71
C ASN A 530 46.07 65.68 -20.33
N VAL A 531 44.83 65.98 -19.90
CA VAL A 531 43.61 65.17 -20.12
C VAL A 531 42.63 65.87 -21.09
N SER A 532 43.09 66.43 -22.22
CA SER A 532 42.19 66.61 -23.39
C SER A 532 42.11 65.32 -24.22
N CYS A 533 43.17 64.52 -24.14
CA CYS A 533 43.35 63.26 -24.85
C CYS A 533 42.37 62.16 -24.38
N SER A 534 41.99 62.11 -23.11
CA SER A 534 41.20 60.98 -22.57
C SER A 534 39.76 60.90 -23.09
N PHE A 535 39.08 62.04 -23.24
CA PHE A 535 37.68 62.05 -23.71
C PHE A 535 37.59 61.66 -25.20
N GLU A 536 38.54 62.13 -26.01
CA GLU A 536 38.69 61.74 -27.42
C GLU A 536 38.99 60.24 -27.55
N PHE A 537 39.87 59.71 -26.70
CA PHE A 537 40.14 58.26 -26.62
C PHE A 537 38.88 57.46 -26.30
N PHE A 538 38.13 57.82 -25.25
CA PHE A 538 36.92 57.09 -24.86
C PHE A 538 35.81 57.17 -25.90
N THR A 539 35.65 58.32 -26.57
CA THR A 539 34.68 58.50 -27.67
C THR A 539 35.03 57.59 -28.85
N ARG A 540 36.27 57.65 -29.34
CA ARG A 540 36.73 56.81 -30.46
C ARG A 540 36.74 55.33 -30.13
N LEU A 541 37.10 54.97 -28.90
CA LEU A 541 37.14 53.59 -28.43
C LEU A 541 35.73 52.97 -28.34
N SER A 542 34.71 53.74 -27.99
CA SER A 542 33.31 53.28 -28.02
C SER A 542 32.84 52.95 -29.43
N ASP A 543 33.26 53.76 -30.41
CA ASP A 543 32.78 53.70 -31.80
C ASP A 543 33.63 52.80 -32.71
N GLU A 544 34.91 52.62 -32.39
CA GLU A 544 35.88 51.93 -33.26
C GLU A 544 36.41 50.59 -32.68
N LEU A 545 36.05 50.21 -31.45
CA LEU A 545 36.43 48.92 -30.87
C LEU A 545 35.75 47.76 -31.59
N THR A 546 36.53 46.95 -32.28
CA THR A 546 36.09 45.69 -32.88
C THR A 546 36.73 44.51 -32.16
N VAL A 547 35.92 43.54 -31.77
CA VAL A 547 36.35 42.26 -31.19
C VAL A 547 35.86 41.16 -32.12
N ASP A 548 36.79 40.43 -32.72
CA ASP A 548 36.52 39.28 -33.57
C ASP A 548 37.10 38.02 -32.93
N VAL A 549 36.32 36.94 -32.92
CA VAL A 549 36.65 35.69 -32.22
C VAL A 549 36.62 34.56 -33.22
N ASP A 550 37.79 34.01 -33.54
CA ASP A 550 37.97 32.91 -34.49
C ASP A 550 38.67 31.74 -33.79
N GLY A 551 37.87 30.76 -33.34
CA GLY A 551 38.36 29.61 -32.57
C GLY A 551 39.04 30.02 -31.25
N GLU A 552 40.34 29.77 -31.14
CA GLU A 552 41.18 30.10 -29.97
C GLU A 552 41.85 31.47 -30.06
N ALA A 553 41.65 32.20 -31.17
CA ALA A 553 42.24 33.51 -31.42
C ALA A 553 41.20 34.62 -31.23
N ILE A 554 41.53 35.61 -30.41
CA ILE A 554 40.74 36.84 -30.25
C ILE A 554 41.52 37.99 -30.87
N ARG A 555 40.92 38.65 -31.86
CA ARG A 555 41.47 39.86 -32.47
C ARG A 555 40.74 41.07 -31.95
N ILE A 556 41.48 42.01 -31.37
CA ILE A 556 40.92 43.26 -30.85
C ILE A 556 41.63 44.41 -31.53
N SER A 557 40.86 45.32 -32.13
CA SER A 557 41.39 46.53 -32.75
C SER A 557 40.92 47.76 -32.00
N LEU A 558 41.87 48.63 -31.65
CA LEU A 558 41.64 49.89 -30.94
C LEU A 558 42.33 51.06 -31.67
N PRO A 559 41.72 52.25 -31.71
CA PRO A 559 42.43 53.47 -32.11
C PRO A 559 43.47 53.81 -31.03
N MET A 560 44.76 53.78 -31.36
CA MET A 560 45.84 53.88 -30.38
C MET A 560 46.89 54.93 -30.76
N GLU A 561 47.18 55.81 -29.80
CA GLU A 561 48.28 56.77 -29.81
C GLU A 561 49.11 56.57 -28.53
N GLU A 562 50.42 56.85 -28.57
CA GLU A 562 51.32 56.62 -27.42
C GLU A 562 50.86 57.31 -26.13
N LYS A 563 50.18 58.46 -26.27
CA LYS A 563 49.64 59.26 -25.16
C LYS A 563 48.57 58.56 -24.31
N TYR A 564 48.05 57.40 -24.73
CA TYR A 564 47.02 56.63 -24.01
C TYR A 564 47.58 55.44 -23.20
N SER A 565 48.89 55.18 -23.31
CA SER A 565 49.55 54.02 -22.67
C SER A 565 49.39 54.00 -21.14
N ASP A 566 49.53 55.14 -20.47
CA ASP A 566 49.51 55.20 -19.02
C ASP A 566 48.11 54.98 -18.43
N LEU A 567 47.05 55.35 -19.17
CA LEU A 567 45.66 55.10 -18.79
C LEU A 567 45.32 53.60 -18.82
N LEU A 568 45.82 52.89 -19.83
CA LEU A 568 45.64 51.43 -19.96
C LEU A 568 46.41 50.67 -18.89
N LYS A 569 47.62 51.11 -18.52
CA LYS A 569 48.38 50.55 -17.38
C LYS A 569 47.62 50.71 -16.06
N LEU A 570 46.99 51.85 -15.84
CA LEU A 570 46.20 52.09 -14.63
C LEU A 570 44.98 51.16 -14.56
N LEU A 571 44.29 50.94 -15.68
CA LEU A 571 43.18 49.98 -15.76
C LEU A 571 43.63 48.54 -15.53
N ALA A 572 44.75 48.14 -16.12
CA ALA A 572 45.32 46.80 -15.92
C ALA A 572 45.65 46.55 -14.43
N ASN A 573 46.14 47.58 -13.73
CA ASN A 573 46.38 47.52 -12.28
C ASN A 573 45.09 47.44 -11.45
N GLU A 574 44.04 48.19 -11.79
CA GLU A 574 42.74 48.08 -11.10
C GLU A 574 42.11 46.70 -11.28
N LEU A 575 42.15 46.16 -12.51
CA LEU A 575 41.67 44.81 -12.81
C LEU A 575 42.47 43.74 -12.06
N ASN A 576 43.78 43.95 -11.88
CA ASN A 576 44.61 43.05 -11.08
C ASN A 576 44.14 42.99 -9.62
N ASN A 577 43.73 44.12 -9.04
CA ASN A 577 43.17 44.15 -7.70
C ASN A 577 41.82 43.42 -7.63
N GLU A 578 40.95 43.58 -8.64
CA GLU A 578 39.69 42.82 -8.72
C GLU A 578 39.93 41.31 -8.84
N VAL A 579 40.92 40.88 -9.63
CA VAL A 579 41.30 39.46 -9.74
C VAL A 579 41.73 38.92 -8.37
N ILE A 580 42.58 39.64 -7.64
CA ILE A 580 43.04 39.26 -6.29
C ILE A 580 41.85 39.18 -5.32
N GLU A 581 40.90 40.11 -5.39
CA GLU A 581 39.68 40.07 -4.57
C GLU A 581 38.81 38.85 -4.88
N TYR A 582 38.58 38.54 -6.16
CA TYR A 582 37.81 37.35 -6.54
C TYR A 582 38.53 36.05 -6.16
N GLU A 583 39.86 35.99 -6.30
CA GLU A 583 40.66 34.85 -5.84
C GLU A 583 40.57 34.67 -4.31
N HIS A 584 40.61 35.78 -3.56
CA HIS A 584 40.45 35.76 -2.12
C HIS A 584 39.04 35.31 -1.68
N GLN A 585 37.99 35.80 -2.37
CA GLN A 585 36.62 35.35 -2.16
C GLN A 585 36.47 33.86 -2.48
N ALA A 586 36.99 33.40 -3.63
CA ALA A 586 36.98 31.98 -4.01
C ALA A 586 37.70 31.11 -2.97
N ASN A 587 38.83 31.56 -2.44
CA ASN A 587 39.56 30.83 -1.40
C ASN A 587 38.78 30.77 -0.08
N THR A 588 38.10 31.84 0.32
CA THR A 588 37.24 31.86 1.51
C THR A 588 36.06 30.89 1.37
N GLU A 589 35.43 30.86 0.20
CA GLU A 589 34.36 29.91 -0.11
C GLU A 589 34.90 28.47 -0.20
N LYS A 590 36.10 28.24 -0.75
CA LYS A 590 36.76 26.92 -0.75
C LYS A 590 37.05 26.40 0.65
N VAL A 591 37.45 27.26 1.59
CA VAL A 591 37.62 26.88 3.00
C VAL A 591 36.28 26.45 3.60
N THR A 592 35.21 27.19 3.31
CA THR A 592 33.84 26.84 3.74
C THR A 592 33.38 25.51 3.11
N LEU A 593 33.69 25.28 1.84
CA LEU A 593 33.42 24.01 1.16
C LEU A 593 34.14 22.85 1.83
N ALA A 594 35.43 23.00 2.12
CA ALA A 594 36.23 21.97 2.78
C ALA A 594 35.69 21.63 4.18
N GLN A 595 35.20 22.64 4.92
CA GLN A 595 34.57 22.43 6.21
C GLN A 595 33.24 21.66 6.09
N LEU A 596 32.37 22.01 5.14
CA LEU A 596 31.13 21.28 4.88
C LEU A 596 31.37 19.85 4.39
N GLN A 597 32.40 19.63 3.57
CA GLN A 597 32.79 18.29 3.12
C GLN A 597 33.33 17.45 4.28
N LYS A 598 34.04 18.05 5.23
CA LYS A 598 34.49 17.37 6.45
C LYS A 598 33.32 17.01 7.36
N GLU A 599 32.30 17.87 7.45
CA GLU A 599 31.06 17.59 8.19
C GLU A 599 30.27 16.44 7.53
N ASP A 600 30.19 16.42 6.20
CA ASP A 600 29.58 15.33 5.42
C ASP A 600 30.31 13.99 5.67
N GLU A 601 31.65 13.98 5.59
CA GLU A 601 32.46 12.79 5.91
C GLU A 601 32.28 12.31 7.36
N GLN A 602 32.14 13.24 8.32
CA GLN A 602 31.91 12.90 9.72
C GLN A 602 30.52 12.29 9.94
N ILE A 603 29.49 12.83 9.30
CA ILE A 603 28.12 12.30 9.36
C ILE A 603 28.06 10.93 8.69
N ILE A 604 28.65 10.77 7.50
CA ILE A 604 28.73 9.48 6.79
C ILE A 604 29.49 8.44 7.61
N LYS A 605 30.59 8.83 8.26
CA LYS A 605 31.33 7.95 9.17
C LYS A 605 30.49 7.55 10.39
N HIS A 606 29.76 8.51 10.98
CA HIS A 606 28.84 8.22 12.08
C HIS A 606 27.71 7.26 11.65
N VAL A 607 27.20 7.40 10.42
CA VAL A 607 26.20 6.48 9.82
C VAL A 607 26.79 5.09 9.56
N HIS A 608 28.04 5.01 9.09
CA HIS A 608 28.72 3.74 8.88
C HIS A 608 29.05 3.01 10.20
N ASP A 609 29.39 3.76 11.25
CA ASP A 609 29.64 3.24 12.60
C ASP A 609 28.33 2.79 13.29
N ILE A 610 27.17 3.37 12.91
CA ILE A 610 25.84 2.82 13.21
C ILE A 610 25.57 1.62 12.28
N SER A 611 26.26 0.51 12.54
CA SER A 611 26.08 -0.84 11.96
C SER A 611 25.16 -0.91 10.73
N VAL A 612 25.77 -0.82 9.55
CA VAL A 612 25.16 -0.98 8.21
C VAL A 612 24.45 -2.33 7.99
N HIS A 613 24.44 -3.24 8.98
CA HIS A 613 23.69 -4.50 8.94
C HIS A 613 22.15 -4.34 8.97
N GLU A 614 21.61 -3.12 9.13
CA GLU A 614 20.16 -2.87 9.15
C GLU A 614 19.61 -2.05 7.97
N ILE A 615 20.42 -1.74 6.96
CA ILE A 615 19.93 -1.03 5.75
C ILE A 615 19.52 -2.04 4.66
N ASP A 616 18.57 -2.90 5.00
CA ASP A 616 17.67 -3.48 4.00
C ASP A 616 16.45 -2.56 3.90
N LEU A 617 16.33 -1.80 2.81
CA LEU A 617 15.18 -0.92 2.51
C LEU A 617 13.91 -1.73 2.15
N SER A 618 13.77 -2.94 2.68
CA SER A 618 12.70 -3.88 2.34
C SER A 618 11.36 -3.48 2.96
N ILE A 619 10.32 -4.12 2.42
CA ILE A 619 8.90 -4.09 2.78
C ILE A 619 8.65 -4.28 4.29
N THR A 620 9.67 -4.64 5.08
CA THR A 620 9.60 -4.91 6.51
C THR A 620 9.76 -3.68 7.41
N LYS A 621 10.30 -2.54 6.96
CA LYS A 621 10.51 -1.39 7.87
C LYS A 621 9.19 -0.83 8.43
N PRO A 622 9.08 -0.64 9.75
CA PRO A 622 7.95 0.05 10.38
C PRO A 622 7.77 1.45 9.83
N THR A 623 6.53 1.83 9.53
CA THR A 623 6.20 3.14 8.99
C THR A 623 5.06 3.75 9.81
N LEU A 624 5.23 5.00 10.26
CA LEU A 624 4.19 5.73 11.01
C LEU A 624 3.11 6.30 10.09
N PHE A 625 3.51 6.88 8.95
CA PHE A 625 2.63 7.46 7.95
C PHE A 625 3.03 7.02 6.53
N PRO A 626 2.07 6.76 5.63
CA PRO A 626 0.63 6.85 5.86
C PRO A 626 0.11 5.72 6.77
N LEU A 627 -1.02 5.92 7.46
CA LEU A 627 -1.59 4.96 8.42
C LEU A 627 -1.87 3.58 7.81
N ARG A 628 -2.21 3.52 6.51
CA ARG A 628 -2.37 2.25 5.77
C ARG A 628 -1.10 1.39 5.68
N ASP A 629 0.07 1.97 5.94
CA ASP A 629 1.35 1.30 5.96
C ASP A 629 1.77 0.94 7.41
N ASN A 630 0.89 1.19 8.40
CA ASN A 630 1.15 0.97 9.81
C ASN A 630 0.46 -0.30 10.33
N MET A 631 1.25 -1.28 10.76
CA MET A 631 0.74 -2.57 11.26
C MET A 631 -0.04 -2.45 12.57
N VAL A 632 0.30 -1.50 13.45
CA VAL A 632 -0.43 -1.26 14.70
C VAL A 632 -1.83 -0.75 14.39
N PHE A 633 -1.95 0.18 13.44
CA PHE A 633 -3.24 0.66 12.96
C PHE A 633 -4.06 -0.46 12.31
N GLY A 634 -3.43 -1.29 11.47
CA GLY A 634 -4.08 -2.46 10.86
C GLY A 634 -4.69 -3.41 11.90
N HIS A 635 -3.98 -3.69 13.00
CA HIS A 635 -4.51 -4.48 14.11
C HIS A 635 -5.62 -3.78 14.88
N ALA A 636 -5.49 -2.47 15.12
CA ALA A 636 -6.52 -1.68 15.76
C ALA A 636 -7.86 -1.79 15.03
N VAL A 637 -7.85 -1.76 13.69
CA VAL A 637 -9.07 -1.92 12.87
C VAL A 637 -9.77 -3.26 13.15
N GLN A 638 -9.02 -4.35 13.28
CA GLN A 638 -9.57 -5.69 13.55
C GLN A 638 -10.14 -5.83 14.98
N LEU A 639 -9.75 -4.94 15.88
CA LEU A 639 -10.14 -4.87 17.28
C LEU A 639 -10.99 -3.63 17.59
N SER A 640 -11.56 -3.00 16.56
CA SER A 640 -12.37 -1.77 16.68
C SER A 640 -13.63 -1.93 17.53
N PHE A 641 -13.98 -3.17 17.89
CA PHE A 641 -15.07 -3.43 18.83
C PHE A 641 -14.77 -2.93 20.26
N ASP A 642 -13.50 -2.75 20.63
CA ASP A 642 -13.10 -2.14 21.89
C ASP A 642 -13.21 -0.60 21.82
N SER A 643 -13.74 0.01 22.87
CA SER A 643 -13.93 1.46 22.90
C SER A 643 -12.59 2.22 22.85
N ASN A 644 -11.58 1.83 23.63
CA ASN A 644 -10.29 2.51 23.61
C ASN A 644 -9.62 2.40 22.24
N ILE A 645 -9.73 1.23 21.60
CA ILE A 645 -9.19 1.01 20.25
C ILE A 645 -9.94 1.83 19.19
N SER A 646 -11.27 1.88 19.25
CA SER A 646 -12.05 2.72 18.32
C SER A 646 -11.76 4.22 18.48
N ASP A 647 -11.57 4.71 19.71
CA ASP A 647 -11.16 6.09 19.95
C ASP A 647 -9.76 6.37 19.40
N PHE A 648 -8.83 5.42 19.56
CA PHE A 648 -7.50 5.50 18.96
C PHE A 648 -7.55 5.60 17.43
N ILE A 649 -8.40 4.82 16.75
CA ILE A 649 -8.53 4.86 15.28
C ILE A 649 -8.92 6.27 14.81
N VAL A 650 -9.94 6.87 15.45
CA VAL A 650 -10.41 8.21 15.10
C VAL A 650 -9.33 9.25 15.38
N GLU A 651 -8.61 9.13 16.49
CA GLU A 651 -7.55 10.06 16.85
C GLU A 651 -6.34 9.94 15.91
N ALA A 652 -5.91 8.72 15.58
CA ALA A 652 -4.83 8.50 14.64
C ALA A 652 -5.11 9.15 13.27
N GLN A 653 -6.33 8.98 12.75
CA GLN A 653 -6.75 9.61 11.50
C GLN A 653 -6.71 11.14 11.59
N ARG A 654 -7.22 11.71 12.69
CA ARG A 654 -7.15 13.17 12.92
C ARG A 654 -5.72 13.69 12.96
N ILE A 655 -4.80 12.94 13.57
CA ILE A 655 -3.38 13.28 13.61
C ILE A 655 -2.81 13.31 12.18
N GLU A 656 -3.08 12.28 11.37
CA GLU A 656 -2.63 12.21 9.98
C GLU A 656 -3.15 13.40 9.14
N GLU A 657 -4.43 13.74 9.29
CA GLU A 657 -5.11 14.82 8.55
C GLU A 657 -4.80 16.23 9.07
N SER A 658 -4.23 16.37 10.26
CA SER A 658 -3.97 17.66 10.88
C SER A 658 -2.99 18.54 10.07
N ASN A 659 -3.00 19.85 10.32
CA ASN A 659 -2.01 20.79 9.75
C ASN A 659 -0.71 20.86 10.57
N TYR A 660 -0.51 19.97 11.54
CA TYR A 660 0.70 19.98 12.36
C TYR A 660 1.96 19.67 11.53
N PRO A 661 3.14 20.20 11.93
CA PRO A 661 4.41 19.75 11.38
C PRO A 661 4.56 18.22 11.53
N LEU A 662 5.21 17.58 10.55
CA LEU A 662 5.36 16.12 10.50
C LEU A 662 5.93 15.53 11.81
N GLU A 663 6.91 16.19 12.41
CA GLU A 663 7.48 15.79 13.71
C GLU A 663 6.47 15.80 14.85
N GLN A 664 5.59 16.80 14.88
CA GLN A 664 4.53 16.87 15.88
C GLN A 664 3.48 15.77 15.64
N LYS A 665 3.10 15.51 14.37
CA LYS A 665 2.22 14.38 14.02
C LYS A 665 2.81 13.04 14.50
N ARG A 666 4.11 12.82 14.26
CA ARG A 666 4.82 11.61 14.70
C ARG A 666 4.79 11.45 16.20
N ARG A 667 5.11 12.51 16.96
CA ARG A 667 5.09 12.46 18.43
C ARG A 667 3.70 12.11 18.96
N HIS A 668 2.66 12.77 18.46
CA HIS A 668 1.28 12.48 18.88
C HIS A 668 0.88 11.04 18.53
N LEU A 669 1.21 10.56 17.32
CA LEU A 669 0.87 9.21 16.91
C LEU A 669 1.61 8.15 17.74
N VAL A 670 2.90 8.33 18.00
CA VAL A 670 3.68 7.44 18.87
C VAL A 670 3.10 7.41 20.29
N GLN A 671 2.73 8.56 20.85
CA GLN A 671 2.09 8.62 22.17
C GLN A 671 0.76 7.85 22.20
N ALA A 672 -0.08 8.03 21.18
CA ALA A 672 -1.34 7.30 21.04
C ALA A 672 -1.09 5.77 20.90
N MET A 673 -0.09 5.38 20.11
CA MET A 673 0.30 3.98 19.93
C MET A 673 0.86 3.33 21.20
N GLN A 674 1.64 4.06 22.00
CA GLN A 674 2.16 3.58 23.28
C GLN A 674 1.05 3.20 24.27
N GLN A 675 -0.08 3.90 24.21
CA GLN A 675 -1.25 3.61 25.06
C GLN A 675 -2.03 2.39 24.56
N ILE A 676 -2.19 2.24 23.24
CA ILE A 676 -3.07 1.20 22.68
C ILE A 676 -2.36 -0.13 22.43
N LEU A 677 -1.05 -0.12 22.13
CA LEU A 677 -0.33 -1.33 21.76
C LEU A 677 -0.38 -2.45 22.83
N PRO A 678 -0.29 -2.17 24.15
CA PRO A 678 -0.46 -3.20 25.18
C PRO A 678 -1.83 -3.87 25.14
N ILE A 679 -2.88 -3.11 24.83
CA ILE A 679 -4.26 -3.62 24.72
C ILE A 679 -4.36 -4.54 23.50
N ILE A 680 -3.84 -4.11 22.34
CA ILE A 680 -3.79 -4.91 21.11
C ILE A 680 -3.05 -6.25 21.34
N LYS A 681 -1.88 -6.20 21.98
CA LYS A 681 -1.08 -7.41 22.29
C LYS A 681 -1.85 -8.39 23.17
N THR A 682 -2.55 -7.87 24.17
CA THR A 682 -3.36 -8.68 25.09
C THR A 682 -4.48 -9.41 24.32
N TYR A 683 -5.20 -8.70 23.45
CA TYR A 683 -6.23 -9.30 22.59
C TYR A 683 -5.66 -10.38 21.66
N ILE A 684 -4.51 -10.13 21.05
CA ILE A 684 -3.82 -11.11 20.20
C ILE A 684 -3.45 -12.38 21.00
N GLN A 685 -2.86 -12.24 22.19
CA GLN A 685 -2.50 -13.39 23.03
C GLN A 685 -3.71 -14.24 23.36
N ILE A 686 -4.83 -13.61 23.75
CA ILE A 686 -6.07 -14.31 24.09
C ILE A 686 -6.60 -15.07 22.87
N MET A 687 -6.68 -14.43 21.69
CA MET A 687 -7.10 -15.12 20.46
C MET A 687 -6.20 -16.32 20.14
N MET A 688 -4.89 -16.16 20.31
CA MET A 688 -3.90 -17.22 20.05
C MET A 688 -3.82 -18.29 21.15
N GLY A 689 -4.59 -18.18 22.23
CA GLY A 689 -4.63 -19.17 23.31
C GLY A 689 -3.43 -19.10 24.26
N ILE A 690 -2.73 -17.96 24.31
CA ILE A 690 -1.61 -17.70 25.21
C ILE A 690 -2.14 -17.14 26.52
N THR A 691 -1.78 -17.77 27.64
CA THR A 691 -2.24 -17.39 28.98
C THR A 691 -1.69 -16.01 29.38
N ASN A 692 -2.56 -15.07 29.75
CA ASN A 692 -2.16 -13.73 30.18
C ASN A 692 -2.82 -13.38 31.54
N PRO A 693 -2.03 -13.10 32.60
CA PRO A 693 -2.56 -12.77 33.92
C PRO A 693 -3.17 -11.36 34.01
N ALA A 694 -2.88 -10.46 33.06
CA ALA A 694 -3.36 -9.08 33.01
C ALA A 694 -4.49 -8.95 31.98
N LEU A 695 -5.64 -9.56 32.27
CA LEU A 695 -6.84 -9.41 31.45
C LEU A 695 -7.36 -7.95 31.52
N PRO A 696 -7.81 -7.34 30.40
CA PRO A 696 -8.38 -5.99 30.41
C PRO A 696 -9.55 -5.85 31.39
N PRO A 697 -9.80 -4.66 31.97
CA PRO A 697 -10.81 -4.49 33.03
C PRO A 697 -12.26 -4.80 32.60
N HIS A 698 -12.57 -4.70 31.31
CA HIS A 698 -13.85 -5.08 30.68
C HIS A 698 -13.91 -6.55 30.24
N PHE A 699 -12.85 -7.32 30.49
CA PHE A 699 -12.76 -8.71 30.07
C PHE A 699 -13.56 -9.62 31.02
N ASN A 700 -14.60 -10.28 30.50
CA ASN A 700 -15.40 -11.22 31.28
C ASN A 700 -14.58 -12.48 31.60
N ARG A 701 -14.10 -12.58 32.85
CA ARG A 701 -13.30 -13.73 33.32
C ARG A 701 -14.05 -15.08 33.29
N LYS A 702 -15.40 -15.08 33.22
CA LYS A 702 -16.19 -16.33 33.19
C LYS A 702 -16.13 -17.07 31.86
N THR A 703 -15.87 -16.36 30.74
CA THR A 703 -15.73 -16.95 29.40
C THR A 703 -14.28 -17.33 29.05
N TYR A 704 -13.34 -17.12 29.99
CA TYR A 704 -11.91 -17.45 29.85
C TYR A 704 -11.58 -18.90 30.20
N GLN A 705 -12.48 -19.61 30.88
CA GLN A 705 -12.24 -21.03 31.14
C GLN A 705 -12.36 -21.81 29.82
N PRO A 706 -11.43 -22.72 29.52
CA PRO A 706 -11.57 -23.60 28.37
C PRO A 706 -12.93 -24.29 28.47
N ILE A 707 -13.67 -24.32 27.36
CA ILE A 707 -14.79 -25.24 27.22
C ILE A 707 -14.16 -26.64 27.29
N LEU A 708 -14.18 -27.22 28.48
CA LEU A 708 -13.89 -28.64 28.67
C LEU A 708 -15.06 -29.37 28.01
N HIS A 709 -14.81 -29.98 26.85
CA HIS A 709 -15.68 -30.99 26.28
C HIS A 709 -15.58 -32.28 27.09
#